data_AF-A0A3C0U086-F1
#
_entry.id   AF-A0A3C0U086-F1
#
_cell.length_a   1.000
_cell.length_b   1.000
_cell.length_c   1.000
_cell.angle_alpha   90.00
_cell.angle_beta   90.00
_cell.angle_gamma   90.00
#
_symmetry.space_group_name_H-M   'P 1'
#
loop_
_entity.id
_entity.type
_entity.pdbx_description
1 polymer ?
#
loop_
_entity_poly.entity_id
_entity_poly.type
_entity_poly.pdbx_seq_one_letter_code
_entity_poly.pdbx_strand_id
1 'polypeptide(L)'
;MKRNRFFTGFALAALISAFSLCLTSCEEIINFIFPTGFGTSIRTFTASPGNGFAALSWTHGSIPSTYEMYIEMSGGTSTEAPFNTQTPWPVPFTADNYETFKVVSGLTNGTTYTFTIYIQYDGSIVSSKSVTVTPSESAKGQTHVYDSSNKKKTSFVELDASSSSITISGAANKWITYANVNTGTSSALDSSTVRRYITASAAVTAPSPNVASRSAVDESENLPEMAADTEIRHFVPPAEDSVVVDFSSARSGASGDTWDVSNPTVGQTRTIWVDNDVQLSKQTQKQMQLYAIGYKPGKEIDKSNIACLVWAAPDTVTTTSSGARVSPSVMKDIAGKFAKYYQLEEKIFGSTYGGMLNGDTSKTSDYVNIVLYDIGNDYSGSSKCGVVGYFWSKDYYPSSSISYSNEGKYFYIDIPYCNYTGGSSYNGNSGTVSSTVISTLFHEYQHMIDFNTKVKQHDLSTNSCTWYNEMLSMLCEDLMGEALALPAGERVYSGRCRNFNGYYYYSGVAQYLDSNSWVSYATAYNFGAWLIRNYGGTKLVHEMSTNPSVGIDSIVNAVNSVNAMSKTWNELLTEYIQACAFKPAYSGTALPSMNYSRSGTGWIDSLTEGDSVGDSKVHYVTNHLTGATDDATFNGGTLSTSIIGINLWNNSYSNSANSKTYYGPILPAVGKSIDVQPTGFIFHPIGQISSGSITLYFSQSSNPNEKVYIFIQDGNPTTIDTTAAN
;
A
#
# COMPACT_ATOMS: atom_id res chain seq x y z
N MET A 1 40.59 7.37 68.52
CA MET A 1 41.94 6.79 68.27
C MET A 1 42.12 6.71 66.76
N LYS A 2 43.03 7.52 66.19
CA LYS A 2 44.28 7.12 65.46
C LYS A 2 44.02 6.09 64.33
N ARG A 3 44.51 6.18 63.09
CA ARG A 3 45.40 7.03 62.25
C ARG A 3 45.20 6.43 60.82
N ASN A 4 44.92 7.17 59.76
CA ASN A 4 45.82 7.91 58.84
C ASN A 4 46.89 7.10 58.06
N ARG A 5 46.95 7.37 56.73
CA ARG A 5 48.05 7.20 55.72
C ARG A 5 48.22 5.83 55.03
N PHE A 6 48.73 5.65 53.80
CA PHE A 6 49.00 6.39 52.54
C PHE A 6 49.91 5.44 51.67
N PHE A 7 50.07 5.69 50.36
CA PHE A 7 51.06 5.11 49.38
C PHE A 7 50.78 3.66 48.86
N THR A 8 50.29 3.43 47.61
CA THR A 8 50.81 3.62 46.22
C THR A 8 51.62 2.44 45.67
N GLY A 9 51.17 1.95 44.51
CA GLY A 9 52.01 1.83 43.31
C GLY A 9 53.13 0.81 43.35
N PHE A 10 52.84 -0.44 43.01
CA PHE A 10 53.83 -1.33 42.36
C PHE A 10 53.23 -2.50 41.55
N ALA A 11 51.91 -2.54 41.29
CA ALA A 11 51.28 -3.74 40.71
C ALA A 11 50.77 -3.61 39.27
N LEU A 12 50.88 -2.45 38.61
CA LEU A 12 50.28 -2.25 37.27
C LEU A 12 51.26 -2.46 36.10
N ALA A 13 52.58 -2.46 36.34
CA ALA A 13 53.58 -2.70 35.30
C ALA A 13 53.92 -4.20 35.10
N ALA A 14 53.56 -5.07 36.05
CA ALA A 14 53.79 -6.52 35.94
C ALA A 14 52.63 -7.28 35.27
N LEU A 15 51.43 -6.68 35.22
CA LEU A 15 50.27 -7.30 34.57
C LEU A 15 50.24 -7.09 33.04
N ILE A 16 50.87 -6.02 32.54
CA ILE A 16 50.86 -5.70 31.10
C ILE A 16 51.90 -6.54 30.34
N SER A 17 53.02 -6.90 30.97
CA SER A 17 54.06 -7.75 30.35
C SER A 17 53.69 -9.24 30.31
N ALA A 18 52.79 -9.70 31.18
CA ALA A 18 52.28 -11.08 31.18
C ALA A 18 51.14 -11.29 30.16
N PHE A 19 50.42 -10.22 29.78
CA PHE A 19 49.37 -10.31 28.76
C PHE A 19 49.92 -10.23 27.33
N SER A 20 51.06 -9.55 27.10
CA SER A 20 51.68 -9.48 25.77
C SER A 20 52.42 -10.74 25.34
N LEU A 21 52.80 -11.64 26.26
CA LEU A 21 53.43 -12.93 25.91
C LEU A 21 52.44 -14.09 25.71
N CYS A 22 51.15 -13.87 25.98
CA CYS A 22 50.12 -14.89 25.78
C CYS A 22 49.31 -14.69 24.48
N LEU A 23 49.50 -13.55 23.80
CA LEU A 23 48.75 -13.20 22.58
C LEU A 23 49.44 -13.64 21.28
N THR A 24 50.71 -14.05 21.30
CA THR A 24 51.39 -14.59 20.11
C THR A 24 51.26 -16.11 19.95
N SER A 25 50.64 -16.81 20.91
CA SER A 25 50.35 -18.26 20.82
C SER A 25 48.86 -18.61 20.82
N CYS A 26 47.97 -17.60 20.79
CA CYS A 26 46.52 -17.82 20.73
C CYS A 26 45.93 -17.83 19.30
N GLU A 27 46.67 -17.42 18.27
CA GLU A 27 46.18 -17.53 16.88
C GLU A 27 46.05 -19.00 16.41
N GLU A 28 46.83 -19.93 16.98
CA GLU A 28 46.69 -21.36 16.67
C GLU A 28 45.59 -22.06 17.48
N ILE A 29 45.18 -21.53 18.64
CA ILE A 29 44.16 -22.16 19.50
C ILE A 29 42.75 -21.64 19.22
N ILE A 30 42.60 -20.40 18.75
CA ILE A 30 41.28 -19.87 18.32
C ILE A 30 40.77 -20.60 17.06
N ASN A 31 41.67 -21.06 16.18
CA ASN A 31 41.31 -21.92 15.04
C ASN A 31 40.93 -23.36 15.44
N PHE A 32 41.18 -23.78 16.68
CA PHE A 32 40.87 -25.13 17.15
C PHE A 32 39.60 -25.22 18.02
N ILE A 33 39.14 -24.09 18.59
CA ILE A 33 38.01 -24.06 19.54
C ILE A 33 36.70 -23.55 18.90
N PHE A 34 36.77 -22.88 17.75
CA PHE A 34 35.59 -22.65 16.90
C PHE A 34 35.68 -23.54 15.65
N PRO A 35 35.05 -24.72 15.59
CA PRO A 35 34.91 -25.39 14.31
C PRO A 35 34.13 -24.44 13.40
N THR A 36 34.69 -24.17 12.23
CA THR A 36 34.24 -23.33 11.13
C THR A 36 32.86 -23.70 10.53
N GLY A 37 31.97 -24.35 11.29
CA GLY A 37 30.81 -25.08 10.78
C GLY A 37 29.43 -24.56 11.18
N PHE A 38 29.29 -23.54 12.04
CA PHE A 38 27.96 -23.02 12.40
C PHE A 38 27.47 -22.00 11.37
N GLY A 39 27.13 -22.48 10.17
CA GLY A 39 26.44 -21.67 9.16
C GLY A 39 26.57 -22.22 7.75
N THR A 40 27.73 -22.74 7.39
CA THR A 40 28.07 -23.13 6.01
C THR A 40 27.52 -24.52 5.67
N SER A 41 26.25 -24.60 5.28
CA SER A 41 25.62 -25.86 4.85
C SER A 41 24.64 -25.64 3.70
N ILE A 42 24.53 -26.63 2.81
CA ILE A 42 23.46 -26.71 1.81
C ILE A 42 22.19 -27.12 2.55
N ARG A 43 21.23 -26.22 2.64
CA ARG A 43 19.97 -26.43 3.35
C ARG A 43 18.98 -27.19 2.47
N THR A 44 18.81 -26.78 1.22
CA THR A 44 17.92 -27.43 0.24
C THR A 44 18.66 -27.68 -1.07
N PHE A 45 18.27 -28.73 -1.80
CA PHE A 45 18.69 -28.97 -3.18
C PHE A 45 17.59 -29.75 -3.89
N THR A 46 17.07 -29.18 -4.96
CA THR A 46 15.92 -29.69 -5.71
C THR A 46 16.23 -29.67 -7.20
N ALA A 47 15.61 -30.57 -7.95
CA ALA A 47 15.71 -30.61 -9.39
C ALA A 47 14.31 -30.77 -9.99
N SER A 48 14.00 -29.92 -10.96
CA SER A 48 12.75 -29.94 -11.71
C SER A 48 13.01 -30.44 -13.12
N PRO A 49 12.29 -31.48 -13.60
CA PRO A 49 12.48 -31.97 -14.95
C PRO A 49 11.95 -30.96 -15.97
N GLY A 50 12.58 -30.97 -17.14
CA GLY A 50 12.17 -30.24 -18.33
C GLY A 50 12.28 -31.11 -19.58
N ASN A 51 11.82 -30.58 -20.71
CA ASN A 51 12.04 -31.23 -22.01
C ASN A 51 13.50 -31.04 -22.43
N GLY A 52 14.32 -32.06 -22.22
CA GLY A 52 15.75 -32.06 -22.53
C GLY A 52 16.62 -31.24 -21.57
N PHE A 53 16.13 -30.92 -20.38
CA PHE A 53 16.89 -30.19 -19.36
C PHE A 53 16.48 -30.55 -17.93
N ALA A 54 17.31 -30.14 -16.96
CA ALA A 54 17.02 -30.15 -15.52
C ALA A 54 17.27 -28.76 -14.93
N ALA A 55 16.30 -28.25 -14.17
CA ALA A 55 16.41 -27.00 -13.43
C ALA A 55 16.75 -27.29 -11.96
N LEU A 56 17.95 -26.94 -11.52
CA LEU A 56 18.48 -27.22 -10.19
C LEU A 56 18.38 -25.98 -9.31
N SER A 57 17.83 -26.10 -8.10
CA SER A 57 17.74 -24.99 -7.13
C SER A 57 18.20 -25.43 -5.75
N TRP A 58 18.93 -24.57 -5.05
CA TRP A 58 19.41 -24.83 -3.69
C TRP A 58 19.34 -23.58 -2.82
N THR A 59 19.38 -23.81 -1.51
CA THR A 59 19.63 -22.75 -0.52
C THR A 59 20.80 -23.17 0.35
N HIS A 60 21.56 -22.20 0.84
CA HIS A 60 22.71 -22.42 1.71
C HIS A 60 22.75 -21.36 2.81
N GLY A 61 23.42 -21.64 3.93
CA GLY A 61 23.79 -20.57 4.87
C GLY A 61 24.97 -19.75 4.35
N SER A 62 25.46 -18.78 5.13
CA SER A 62 26.59 -17.93 4.70
C SER A 62 27.80 -18.78 4.31
N ILE A 63 28.34 -18.55 3.11
CA ILE A 63 29.52 -19.24 2.60
C ILE A 63 30.68 -18.23 2.59
N PRO A 64 31.74 -18.45 3.40
CA PRO A 64 32.92 -17.59 3.36
C PRO A 64 33.58 -17.64 1.98
N SER A 65 34.20 -16.54 1.56
CA SER A 65 34.87 -16.42 0.26
C SER A 65 36.00 -17.43 0.02
N THR A 66 36.46 -18.11 1.06
CA THR A 66 37.47 -19.17 1.00
C THR A 66 36.91 -20.55 0.65
N TYR A 67 35.60 -20.69 0.52
CA TYR A 67 34.91 -21.93 0.18
C TYR A 67 34.54 -21.95 -1.29
N GLU A 68 34.56 -23.14 -1.88
CA GLU A 68 34.16 -23.38 -3.26
C GLU A 68 32.86 -24.18 -3.29
N MET A 69 32.00 -23.90 -4.26
CA MET A 69 30.81 -24.71 -4.53
C MET A 69 30.96 -25.37 -5.90
N TYR A 70 30.41 -26.56 -6.09
CA TYR A 70 30.30 -27.19 -7.42
C TYR A 70 29.14 -28.18 -7.48
N ILE A 71 28.71 -28.51 -8.70
CA ILE A 71 27.66 -29.51 -8.98
C ILE A 71 28.25 -30.62 -9.84
N GLU A 72 28.11 -31.85 -9.38
CA GLU A 72 28.40 -33.07 -10.14
C GLU A 72 27.09 -33.65 -10.71
N MET A 73 27.16 -34.25 -11.89
CA MET A 73 26.06 -34.95 -12.54
C MET A 73 26.46 -36.39 -12.86
N SER A 74 25.59 -37.36 -12.59
CA SER A 74 25.74 -38.76 -12.96
C SER A 74 24.42 -39.32 -13.55
N GLY A 75 24.47 -40.44 -14.28
CA GLY A 75 23.26 -41.14 -14.78
C GLY A 75 22.95 -41.02 -16.28
N GLY A 76 23.78 -40.38 -17.10
CA GLY A 76 23.61 -40.34 -18.57
C GLY A 76 24.64 -39.46 -19.30
N THR A 77 24.50 -39.28 -20.61
CA THR A 77 25.29 -38.35 -21.45
C THR A 77 24.45 -37.12 -21.83
N SER A 78 25.06 -35.94 -21.94
CA SER A 78 24.45 -34.72 -22.50
C SER A 78 24.98 -34.43 -23.91
N THR A 79 24.17 -33.79 -24.77
CA THR A 79 24.55 -33.46 -26.16
C THR A 79 25.24 -32.12 -26.34
N GLU A 80 25.13 -31.20 -25.37
CA GLU A 80 26.15 -30.15 -25.26
C GLU A 80 27.48 -30.85 -25.03
N ALA A 81 28.53 -30.44 -25.78
CA ALA A 81 29.83 -31.09 -25.81
C ALA A 81 30.18 -31.60 -24.42
N PRO A 82 30.49 -32.90 -24.27
CA PRO A 82 30.53 -33.47 -22.95
C PRO A 82 31.55 -32.69 -22.12
N PHE A 83 31.12 -32.26 -20.93
CA PHE A 83 31.98 -31.93 -19.80
C PHE A 83 32.83 -33.17 -19.42
N ASN A 84 33.65 -33.67 -20.36
CA ASN A 84 34.43 -34.91 -20.34
C ASN A 84 35.84 -34.52 -20.80
N THR A 85 36.89 -34.66 -19.99
CA THR A 85 37.39 -35.93 -19.46
C THR A 85 38.15 -35.74 -18.13
N GLN A 86 37.93 -36.66 -17.18
CA GLN A 86 38.92 -37.10 -16.18
C GLN A 86 39.52 -36.12 -15.15
N THR A 87 39.00 -34.91 -15.00
CA THR A 87 39.29 -34.05 -13.84
C THR A 87 38.03 -33.85 -13.01
N PRO A 88 38.05 -34.05 -11.67
CA PRO A 88 36.99 -33.53 -10.81
C PRO A 88 36.88 -32.04 -11.10
N TRP A 89 35.66 -31.53 -11.26
CA TRP A 89 35.37 -30.11 -11.52
C TRP A 89 36.24 -29.21 -10.62
N PRO A 90 37.00 -28.26 -11.18
CA PRO A 90 37.19 -27.00 -10.52
C PRO A 90 36.79 -25.97 -11.56
N VAL A 91 35.50 -25.73 -11.70
CA VAL A 91 35.13 -24.33 -11.79
C VAL A 91 34.72 -23.98 -10.38
N PRO A 92 35.65 -23.53 -9.52
CA PRO A 92 35.22 -22.90 -8.28
C PRO A 92 34.20 -21.85 -8.69
N PHE A 93 32.97 -21.93 -8.17
CA PHE A 93 32.20 -20.70 -8.05
C PHE A 93 32.99 -19.84 -7.06
N THR A 94 33.84 -18.95 -7.57
CA THR A 94 34.61 -18.03 -6.73
C THR A 94 33.62 -17.05 -6.09
N ALA A 95 33.53 -17.14 -4.75
CA ALA A 95 33.11 -16.22 -3.70
C ALA A 95 32.07 -15.10 -3.92
N ASP A 96 31.98 -14.49 -5.10
CA ASP A 96 31.37 -13.17 -5.27
C ASP A 96 29.95 -13.22 -5.87
N ASN A 97 29.49 -14.38 -6.36
CA ASN A 97 28.16 -14.56 -6.93
C ASN A 97 27.60 -15.96 -6.65
N TYR A 98 27.15 -16.23 -5.42
CA TYR A 98 26.51 -17.52 -5.11
C TYR A 98 25.16 -17.63 -5.83
N GLU A 99 25.20 -18.09 -7.08
CA GLU A 99 24.03 -18.59 -7.79
C GLU A 99 23.37 -19.63 -6.87
N THR A 100 22.05 -19.52 -6.66
CA THR A 100 21.24 -20.49 -5.89
C THR A 100 20.49 -21.43 -6.84
N PHE A 101 20.87 -21.41 -8.12
CA PHE A 101 20.12 -22.03 -9.18
C PHE A 101 21.00 -22.32 -10.42
N LYS A 102 20.77 -23.44 -11.14
CA LYS A 102 21.42 -23.79 -12.43
C LYS A 102 20.51 -24.58 -13.38
N VAL A 103 20.51 -24.27 -14.68
CA VAL A 103 19.91 -25.15 -15.72
C VAL A 103 21.00 -26.00 -16.35
N VAL A 104 20.76 -27.30 -16.45
CA VAL A 104 21.56 -28.23 -17.23
C VAL A 104 20.74 -28.66 -18.43
N SER A 105 21.14 -28.24 -19.62
CA SER A 105 20.42 -28.51 -20.87
C SER A 105 21.08 -29.64 -21.67
N GLY A 106 20.45 -30.07 -22.77
CA GLY A 106 20.96 -31.16 -23.61
C GLY A 106 20.88 -32.54 -22.94
N LEU A 107 20.00 -32.69 -21.95
CA LEU A 107 19.74 -33.98 -21.30
C LEU A 107 18.81 -34.84 -22.17
N THR A 108 18.92 -36.16 -22.06
CA THR A 108 18.06 -37.09 -22.79
C THR A 108 16.76 -37.32 -22.02
N ASN A 109 15.61 -37.10 -22.66
CA ASN A 109 14.32 -37.40 -22.05
C ASN A 109 14.17 -38.89 -21.75
N GLY A 110 13.58 -39.22 -20.60
CA GLY A 110 13.43 -40.59 -20.10
C GLY A 110 14.65 -41.11 -19.32
N THR A 111 15.78 -40.40 -19.34
CA THR A 111 17.00 -40.77 -18.59
C THR A 111 17.02 -40.08 -17.23
N THR A 112 17.21 -40.84 -16.14
CA THR A 112 17.32 -40.27 -14.80
C THR A 112 18.75 -39.81 -14.54
N TYR A 113 18.90 -38.53 -14.20
CA TYR A 113 20.17 -37.93 -13.80
C TYR A 113 20.17 -37.69 -12.28
N THR A 114 21.30 -37.92 -11.64
CA THR A 114 21.56 -37.55 -10.24
C THR A 114 22.52 -36.38 -10.23
N PHE A 115 22.09 -35.27 -9.65
CA PHE A 115 22.92 -34.11 -9.39
C PHE A 115 23.36 -34.14 -7.93
N THR A 116 24.61 -33.80 -7.65
CA THR A 116 25.11 -33.59 -6.29
C THR A 116 25.79 -32.24 -6.21
N ILE A 117 25.33 -31.38 -5.30
CA ILE A 117 25.97 -30.11 -4.99
C ILE A 117 26.89 -30.27 -3.78
N TYR A 118 28.06 -29.64 -3.83
CA TYR A 118 29.08 -29.68 -2.79
C TYR A 118 29.47 -28.27 -2.38
N ILE A 119 29.77 -28.09 -1.10
CA ILE A 119 30.57 -26.98 -0.57
C ILE A 119 31.89 -27.59 -0.09
N GLN A 120 33.01 -27.05 -0.55
CA GLN A 120 34.36 -27.53 -0.28
C GLN A 120 35.21 -26.42 0.36
N TYR A 121 36.10 -26.80 1.27
CA TYR A 121 37.12 -25.94 1.85
C TYR A 121 38.45 -26.70 1.86
N ASP A 122 39.48 -26.11 1.26
CA ASP A 122 40.82 -26.70 1.17
C ASP A 122 40.80 -28.18 0.72
N GLY A 123 40.12 -28.46 -0.38
CA GLY A 123 40.02 -29.82 -0.91
C GLY A 123 39.02 -30.74 -0.17
N SER A 124 38.50 -30.35 1.00
CA SER A 124 37.61 -31.17 1.82
C SER A 124 36.14 -30.78 1.65
N ILE A 125 35.25 -31.75 1.40
CA ILE A 125 33.80 -31.51 1.33
C ILE A 125 33.27 -31.20 2.73
N VAL A 126 32.72 -30.01 2.90
CA VAL A 126 32.13 -29.53 4.16
C VAL A 126 30.61 -29.71 4.18
N SER A 127 29.96 -29.64 3.02
CA SER A 127 28.52 -29.93 2.87
C SER A 127 28.24 -30.56 1.51
N SER A 128 27.28 -31.47 1.42
CA SER A 128 26.79 -31.98 0.14
C SER A 128 25.31 -32.33 0.20
N LYS A 129 24.63 -32.28 -0.94
CA LYS A 129 23.25 -32.74 -1.11
C LYS A 129 23.02 -33.26 -2.52
N SER A 130 22.24 -34.32 -2.68
CA SER A 130 21.95 -34.89 -4.00
C SER A 130 20.46 -34.86 -4.31
N VAL A 131 20.12 -34.76 -5.59
CA VAL A 131 18.75 -34.87 -6.10
C VAL A 131 18.75 -35.63 -7.42
N THR A 132 17.67 -36.36 -7.69
CA THR A 132 17.48 -37.05 -8.96
C THR A 132 16.37 -36.40 -9.77
N VAL A 133 16.48 -36.47 -11.10
CA VAL A 133 15.50 -35.91 -12.03
C VAL A 133 15.53 -36.67 -13.34
N THR A 134 14.35 -36.92 -13.90
CA THR A 134 14.19 -37.56 -15.20
C THR A 134 13.56 -36.54 -16.15
N PRO A 135 14.35 -35.87 -17.00
CA PRO A 135 13.82 -35.03 -18.07
C PRO A 135 12.79 -35.82 -18.89
N SER A 136 11.79 -35.16 -19.41
CA SER A 136 10.72 -35.83 -20.17
C SER A 136 10.14 -34.88 -21.20
N GLU A 137 9.73 -35.40 -22.36
CA GLU A 137 8.91 -34.64 -23.30
C GLU A 137 7.57 -34.22 -22.67
N SER A 138 7.09 -34.99 -21.69
CA SER A 138 5.90 -34.69 -20.89
C SER A 138 6.15 -33.78 -19.69
N ALA A 139 7.42 -33.44 -19.38
CA ALA A 139 7.72 -32.41 -18.39
C ALA A 139 7.22 -31.08 -18.98
N LYS A 140 6.08 -30.61 -18.47
CA LYS A 140 5.18 -29.67 -19.13
C LYS A 140 5.88 -28.35 -19.44
N GLY A 141 6.35 -28.20 -20.68
CA GLY A 141 6.66 -26.92 -21.25
C GLY A 141 5.37 -26.30 -21.76
N GLN A 142 5.07 -25.09 -21.31
CA GLN A 142 3.97 -24.31 -21.86
C GLN A 142 4.43 -23.66 -23.17
N THR A 143 3.52 -23.46 -24.12
CA THR A 143 3.80 -22.68 -25.32
C THR A 143 2.85 -21.50 -25.40
N HIS A 144 3.34 -20.38 -25.89
CA HIS A 144 2.57 -19.16 -26.07
C HIS A 144 2.96 -18.46 -27.38
N VAL A 145 1.98 -17.93 -28.09
CA VAL A 145 2.20 -17.20 -29.34
C VAL A 145 1.73 -15.77 -29.12
N TYR A 146 2.68 -14.84 -29.21
CA TYR A 146 2.36 -13.41 -29.21
C TYR A 146 1.83 -12.98 -30.58
N ASP A 147 0.67 -12.34 -30.58
CA ASP A 147 0.04 -11.76 -31.75
C ASP A 147 -0.26 -10.27 -31.51
N SER A 148 0.47 -9.39 -32.21
CA SER A 148 0.28 -7.94 -32.08
C SER A 148 -1.10 -7.46 -32.54
N SER A 149 -1.82 -8.25 -33.34
CA SER A 149 -3.21 -7.95 -33.74
C SER A 149 -4.22 -8.30 -32.65
N ASN A 150 -3.84 -9.12 -31.67
CA ASN A 150 -4.70 -9.59 -30.58
C ASN A 150 -4.07 -9.37 -29.20
N LYS A 151 -3.57 -8.15 -28.97
CA LYS A 151 -2.87 -7.77 -27.73
C LYS A 151 -3.61 -8.19 -26.45
N LYS A 152 -4.94 -8.09 -26.43
CA LYS A 152 -5.78 -8.45 -25.27
C LYS A 152 -5.58 -9.89 -24.81
N LYS A 153 -5.39 -10.83 -25.74
CA LYS A 153 -5.24 -12.25 -25.42
C LYS A 153 -3.80 -12.71 -25.33
N THR A 154 -2.88 -12.07 -26.04
CA THR A 154 -1.54 -12.62 -26.25
C THR A 154 -0.41 -11.82 -25.60
N SER A 155 -0.68 -10.65 -25.03
CA SER A 155 0.33 -9.85 -24.30
C SER A 155 0.59 -10.34 -22.88
N PHE A 156 -0.18 -11.32 -22.43
CA PHE A 156 -0.19 -11.81 -21.06
C PHE A 156 -0.39 -13.33 -21.08
N VAL A 157 0.29 -14.04 -20.20
CA VAL A 157 0.11 -15.49 -19.99
C VAL A 157 0.40 -15.87 -18.53
N GLU A 158 -0.48 -16.68 -17.93
CA GLU A 158 -0.22 -17.37 -16.66
C GLU A 158 0.60 -18.63 -16.92
N LEU A 159 1.70 -18.79 -16.19
CA LEU A 159 2.49 -20.01 -16.20
C LEU A 159 1.78 -21.08 -15.38
N ASP A 160 1.50 -22.24 -15.99
CA ASP A 160 0.81 -23.32 -15.28
C ASP A 160 1.57 -23.75 -14.02
N ALA A 161 0.82 -24.09 -12.97
CA ALA A 161 1.40 -24.56 -11.71
C ALA A 161 2.23 -25.84 -11.84
N SER A 162 2.13 -26.59 -12.94
CA SER A 162 3.01 -27.75 -13.21
C SER A 162 4.17 -27.47 -14.17
N SER A 163 4.20 -26.30 -14.79
CA SER A 163 5.16 -25.98 -15.85
C SER A 163 6.44 -25.35 -15.27
N SER A 164 7.58 -25.89 -15.66
CA SER A 164 8.93 -25.38 -15.32
C SER A 164 9.54 -24.55 -16.45
N SER A 165 8.84 -24.44 -17.58
CA SER A 165 9.27 -23.63 -18.72
C SER A 165 8.10 -23.15 -19.56
N ILE A 166 8.34 -22.08 -20.32
CA ILE A 166 7.41 -21.57 -21.33
C ILE A 166 8.17 -21.10 -22.56
N THR A 167 7.73 -21.53 -23.74
CA THR A 167 8.26 -21.06 -25.03
C THR A 167 7.30 -20.04 -25.63
N ILE A 168 7.79 -18.81 -25.79
CA ILE A 168 7.06 -17.68 -26.36
C ILE A 168 7.56 -17.46 -27.79
N SER A 169 6.66 -17.45 -28.77
CA SER A 169 6.97 -17.16 -30.18
C SER A 169 6.25 -15.92 -30.67
N GLY A 170 6.70 -15.32 -31.78
CA GLY A 170 6.08 -14.13 -32.38
C GLY A 170 6.39 -12.81 -31.65
N ALA A 171 7.18 -12.87 -30.58
CA ALA A 171 7.47 -11.75 -29.69
C ALA A 171 8.82 -11.07 -29.98
N ALA A 172 9.33 -11.16 -31.21
CA ALA A 172 10.58 -10.50 -31.58
C ALA A 172 10.52 -8.98 -31.30
N ASN A 173 11.60 -8.44 -30.73
CA ASN A 173 11.75 -7.05 -30.28
C ASN A 173 10.81 -6.62 -29.14
N LYS A 174 10.07 -7.54 -28.52
CA LYS A 174 9.22 -7.22 -27.36
C LYS A 174 10.01 -7.33 -26.06
N TRP A 175 9.58 -6.56 -25.08
CA TRP A 175 10.09 -6.65 -23.71
C TRP A 175 9.26 -7.65 -22.92
N ILE A 176 9.96 -8.46 -22.12
CA ILE A 176 9.35 -9.38 -21.18
C ILE A 176 9.63 -8.92 -19.75
N THR A 177 8.55 -8.88 -18.98
CA THR A 177 8.54 -8.81 -17.51
C THR A 177 7.74 -10.00 -17.02
N TYR A 178 8.04 -10.51 -15.82
CA TYR A 178 7.13 -11.41 -15.14
C TYR A 178 6.75 -10.87 -13.76
N ALA A 179 5.67 -11.37 -13.19
CA ALA A 179 5.29 -11.11 -11.82
C ALA A 179 5.13 -12.40 -11.03
N ASN A 180 5.69 -12.46 -9.83
CA ASN A 180 5.24 -13.39 -8.81
C ASN A 180 4.07 -12.77 -8.07
N VAL A 181 3.01 -13.55 -7.87
CA VAL A 181 1.77 -13.09 -7.27
C VAL A 181 1.36 -14.06 -6.18
N ASN A 182 0.95 -13.52 -5.04
CA ASN A 182 0.38 -14.28 -3.96
C ASN A 182 -1.14 -14.07 -3.97
N THR A 183 -1.90 -15.09 -4.35
CA THR A 183 -3.37 -15.04 -4.33
C THR A 183 -3.95 -15.31 -2.94
N GLY A 184 -3.12 -15.72 -1.97
CA GLY A 184 -3.52 -15.97 -0.59
C GLY A 184 -3.74 -14.66 0.17
N THR A 185 -4.61 -14.69 1.19
CA THR A 185 -5.04 -13.50 1.94
C THR A 185 -4.39 -13.36 3.32
N SER A 186 -3.73 -14.40 3.83
CA SER A 186 -3.31 -14.46 5.24
C SER A 186 -1.80 -14.48 5.48
N SER A 187 -1.00 -14.89 4.49
CA SER A 187 0.43 -15.14 4.71
C SER A 187 1.26 -14.76 3.49
N ALA A 188 2.39 -14.09 3.73
CA ALA A 188 3.36 -13.81 2.69
C ALA A 188 3.96 -15.11 2.15
N LEU A 189 4.35 -15.11 0.88
CA LEU A 189 5.15 -16.18 0.30
C LEU A 189 6.61 -15.88 0.58
N ASP A 190 7.24 -16.77 1.34
CA ASP A 190 8.69 -16.72 1.60
C ASP A 190 9.42 -16.72 0.26
N SER A 191 10.22 -15.69 0.04
CA SER A 191 10.98 -15.45 -1.17
C SER A 191 11.92 -16.60 -1.55
N SER A 192 12.34 -17.44 -0.60
CA SER A 192 13.09 -18.68 -0.85
C SER A 192 12.26 -19.80 -1.48
N THR A 193 10.94 -19.71 -1.40
CA THR A 193 9.97 -20.71 -1.91
C THR A 193 9.25 -20.28 -3.19
N VAL A 194 9.27 -18.97 -3.48
CA VAL A 194 8.67 -18.37 -4.68
C VAL A 194 9.44 -18.79 -5.93
N ARG A 195 8.72 -19.07 -7.03
CA ARG A 195 9.31 -19.35 -8.34
C ARG A 195 10.17 -18.21 -8.80
N ARG A 196 11.36 -18.53 -9.28
CA ARG A 196 12.27 -17.56 -9.83
C ARG A 196 12.41 -17.79 -11.31
N TYR A 197 12.42 -16.72 -12.08
CA TYR A 197 12.99 -16.77 -13.42
C TYR A 197 14.47 -17.12 -13.30
N ILE A 198 14.85 -18.05 -14.15
CA ILE A 198 16.17 -18.67 -14.10
C ILE A 198 17.06 -18.12 -15.20
N THR A 199 16.62 -18.34 -16.44
CA THR A 199 17.39 -18.10 -17.65
C THR A 199 16.46 -18.20 -18.84
N ALA A 200 16.95 -17.72 -19.97
CA ALA A 200 16.31 -17.82 -21.26
C ALA A 200 17.23 -18.56 -22.24
N SER A 201 16.65 -19.12 -23.29
CA SER A 201 17.42 -19.40 -24.51
C SER A 201 18.14 -18.13 -24.99
N ALA A 202 19.24 -18.24 -25.75
CA ALA A 202 20.17 -17.16 -26.15
C ALA A 202 19.56 -15.94 -26.90
N ALA A 203 18.24 -15.86 -27.02
CA ALA A 203 17.48 -14.82 -27.69
C ALA A 203 17.01 -13.67 -26.76
N VAL A 204 17.62 -13.46 -25.58
CA VAL A 204 17.31 -12.31 -24.70
C VAL A 204 18.50 -11.40 -24.55
N THR A 205 18.31 -10.13 -24.88
CA THR A 205 19.19 -9.06 -24.42
C THR A 205 18.74 -8.67 -23.01
N ALA A 206 19.53 -9.07 -22.01
CA ALA A 206 19.28 -8.70 -20.63
C ALA A 206 19.20 -7.17 -20.50
N PRO A 207 18.34 -6.63 -19.61
CA PRO A 207 18.39 -5.22 -19.30
C PRO A 207 19.80 -4.88 -18.83
N SER A 208 20.34 -3.74 -19.27
CA SER A 208 21.63 -3.27 -18.78
C SER A 208 21.65 -3.33 -17.24
N PRO A 209 22.64 -3.98 -16.60
CA PRO A 209 22.68 -4.16 -15.14
C PRO A 209 22.66 -2.83 -14.39
N ASN A 210 22.98 -1.72 -15.07
CA ASN A 210 22.93 -0.36 -14.54
C ASN A 210 21.55 0.31 -14.61
N VAL A 211 20.53 -0.32 -15.18
CA VAL A 211 19.27 0.35 -15.59
C VAL A 211 18.03 -0.16 -14.84
N ALA A 212 18.10 -1.23 -14.05
CA ALA A 212 16.89 -1.80 -13.44
C ALA A 212 16.97 -2.14 -11.95
N SER A 213 18.16 -2.21 -11.36
CA SER A 213 18.32 -2.43 -9.94
C SER A 213 18.51 -1.08 -9.24
N ARG A 214 17.46 -0.55 -8.60
CA ARG A 214 17.74 -0.17 -7.22
C ARG A 214 18.21 -1.48 -6.58
N SER A 215 19.49 -1.57 -6.23
CA SER A 215 19.80 -2.38 -5.06
C SER A 215 18.85 -1.82 -4.00
N ALA A 216 17.80 -2.56 -3.64
CA ALA A 216 17.09 -2.29 -2.40
C ALA A 216 18.24 -2.19 -1.38
N VAL A 217 18.51 -0.95 -0.98
CA VAL A 217 19.85 -0.51 -0.62
C VAL A 217 20.36 -1.40 0.50
N ASP A 218 21.67 -1.60 0.48
CA ASP A 218 22.53 -2.31 1.43
C ASP A 218 22.42 -1.83 2.89
N GLU A 219 21.36 -1.12 3.26
CA GLU A 219 21.19 -0.45 4.55
C GLU A 219 19.99 -0.98 5.30
N SER A 220 20.14 -2.19 5.86
CA SER A 220 19.20 -2.80 6.81
C SER A 220 17.77 -3.01 6.30
N GLU A 221 17.03 -3.90 6.93
CA GLU A 221 15.60 -4.12 6.66
C GLU A 221 14.71 -2.91 7.03
N ASN A 222 15.32 -1.79 7.40
CA ASN A 222 14.59 -0.57 7.69
C ASN A 222 14.13 0.03 6.36
N LEU A 223 12.83 0.02 6.15
CA LEU A 223 12.17 0.96 5.24
C LEU A 223 12.87 2.30 5.40
N PRO A 224 13.29 2.98 4.30
CA PRO A 224 13.81 4.33 4.44
C PRO A 224 12.80 5.09 5.29
N GLU A 225 13.24 5.69 6.40
CA GLU A 225 12.48 6.76 7.04
C GLU A 225 12.15 7.71 5.89
N MET A 226 10.91 7.65 5.40
CA MET A 226 10.54 8.50 4.29
C MET A 226 10.77 9.93 4.77
N ALA A 227 11.32 10.78 3.91
CA ALA A 227 11.39 12.20 4.19
C ALA A 227 10.03 12.62 4.75
N ALA A 228 10.03 13.24 5.93
CA ALA A 228 8.86 13.41 6.80
C ALA A 228 7.60 14.00 6.13
N ASP A 229 7.67 14.45 4.87
CA ASP A 229 6.60 15.01 4.03
C ASP A 229 5.53 14.03 3.53
N THR A 230 5.70 12.73 3.74
CA THR A 230 4.70 11.72 3.34
C THR A 230 4.03 11.01 4.51
N GLU A 231 4.36 11.38 5.74
CA GLU A 231 3.85 10.77 6.97
C GLU A 231 2.52 11.39 7.44
N ILE A 232 1.68 11.80 6.49
CA ILE A 232 0.31 12.17 6.80
C ILE A 232 -0.44 10.88 7.12
N ARG A 233 -0.63 10.60 8.41
CA ARG A 233 -1.43 9.48 8.90
C ARG A 233 -2.85 9.97 9.17
N HIS A 234 -3.81 9.26 8.61
CA HIS A 234 -5.17 9.20 9.14
C HIS A 234 -5.16 8.07 10.18
N PHE A 235 -5.74 8.31 11.35
CA PHE A 235 -5.66 7.34 12.44
C PHE A 235 -6.78 6.32 12.33
N VAL A 236 -6.43 5.03 12.38
CA VAL A 236 -7.40 3.94 12.55
C VAL A 236 -7.59 3.70 14.05
N PRO A 237 -8.82 3.84 14.58
CA PRO A 237 -9.12 3.51 15.96
C PRO A 237 -8.59 2.13 16.37
N PRO A 238 -8.04 1.97 17.59
CA PRO A 238 -7.68 0.64 18.07
C PRO A 238 -8.90 -0.29 18.04
N ALA A 239 -8.66 -1.52 17.60
CA ALA A 239 -9.70 -2.53 17.44
C ALA A 239 -10.29 -2.89 18.81
N GLU A 240 -11.56 -2.53 19.05
CA GLU A 240 -12.38 -2.85 20.22
C GLU A 240 -11.58 -2.97 21.54
N ASP A 241 -11.60 -1.90 22.34
CA ASP A 241 -11.55 -2.13 23.78
C ASP A 241 -12.73 -3.03 24.12
N SER A 242 -12.44 -4.28 24.52
CA SER A 242 -13.33 -5.05 25.37
C SER A 242 -13.78 -4.08 26.45
N VAL A 243 -15.06 -3.69 26.41
CA VAL A 243 -15.62 -2.65 27.29
C VAL A 243 -15.30 -3.03 28.73
N VAL A 244 -14.18 -2.52 29.27
CA VAL A 244 -13.88 -2.59 30.69
C VAL A 244 -14.79 -1.53 31.27
N VAL A 245 -15.94 -2.00 31.74
CA VAL A 245 -16.94 -1.19 32.42
C VAL A 245 -16.34 -0.74 33.75
N ASP A 246 -15.49 0.29 33.73
CA ASP A 246 -15.06 0.97 34.94
C ASP A 246 -16.15 1.96 35.34
N PHE A 247 -17.03 1.51 36.23
CA PHE A 247 -18.07 2.33 36.85
C PHE A 247 -17.53 3.22 37.99
N SER A 248 -16.30 3.72 37.91
CA SER A 248 -15.83 4.73 38.86
C SER A 248 -16.44 6.10 38.56
N SER A 249 -17.58 6.32 39.21
CA SER A 249 -18.29 7.58 39.33
C SER A 249 -17.42 8.69 39.92
N ALA A 250 -17.20 9.76 39.17
CA ALA A 250 -17.05 11.12 39.71
C ALA A 250 -17.29 12.16 38.60
N ARG A 251 -18.56 12.47 38.29
CA ARG A 251 -18.91 13.67 37.53
C ARG A 251 -18.70 14.88 38.43
N SER A 252 -17.52 15.47 38.45
CA SER A 252 -17.42 16.90 38.72
C SER A 252 -17.89 17.61 37.46
N GLY A 253 -19.17 17.95 37.40
CA GLY A 253 -19.69 18.78 36.31
C GLY A 253 -18.87 20.06 36.25
N ALA A 254 -18.12 20.26 35.16
CA ALA A 254 -17.50 21.54 34.89
C ALA A 254 -18.64 22.58 34.85
N SER A 255 -18.65 23.49 35.82
CA SER A 255 -19.63 24.57 35.90
C SER A 255 -19.36 25.52 34.73
N GLY A 256 -19.98 25.29 33.56
CA GLY A 256 -19.67 26.11 32.39
C GLY A 256 -20.33 25.75 31.05
N ASP A 257 -21.03 24.63 30.92
CA ASP A 257 -21.70 24.29 29.65
C ASP A 257 -22.93 25.16 29.41
N THR A 258 -22.97 25.84 28.27
CA THR A 258 -24.08 26.71 27.83
C THR A 258 -24.78 26.18 26.57
N TRP A 259 -24.43 24.96 26.16
CA TRP A 259 -24.98 24.31 24.97
C TRP A 259 -26.50 24.11 25.05
N ASP A 260 -27.20 24.60 24.02
CA ASP A 260 -28.61 24.35 23.78
C ASP A 260 -28.80 23.74 22.39
N VAL A 261 -29.05 22.44 22.33
CA VAL A 261 -29.26 21.70 21.09
C VAL A 261 -30.46 22.22 20.29
N SER A 262 -31.45 22.83 20.96
CA SER A 262 -32.67 23.34 20.32
C SER A 262 -32.46 24.69 19.63
N ASN A 263 -31.41 25.42 20.01
CA ASN A 263 -31.02 26.70 19.46
C ASN A 263 -29.48 26.88 19.45
N PRO A 264 -28.76 26.19 18.54
CA PRO A 264 -27.31 26.32 18.44
C PRO A 264 -26.89 27.74 18.06
N THR A 265 -26.03 28.37 18.87
CA THR A 265 -25.51 29.72 18.62
C THR A 265 -24.00 29.79 18.87
N VAL A 266 -23.28 30.43 17.96
CA VAL A 266 -21.84 30.72 18.12
C VAL A 266 -21.60 31.43 19.46
N GLY A 267 -20.61 30.97 20.21
CA GLY A 267 -20.32 31.44 21.56
C GLY A 267 -20.70 30.44 22.66
N GLN A 268 -21.60 29.50 22.38
CA GLN A 268 -21.96 28.45 23.33
C GLN A 268 -20.75 27.55 23.64
N THR A 269 -20.74 27.02 24.85
CA THR A 269 -19.68 26.19 25.40
C THR A 269 -20.20 24.81 25.74
N ARG A 270 -19.36 23.80 25.52
CA ARG A 270 -19.63 22.41 25.90
C ARG A 270 -18.36 21.70 26.32
N THR A 271 -18.46 20.81 27.30
CA THR A 271 -17.37 19.90 27.66
C THR A 271 -17.40 18.71 26.73
N ILE A 272 -16.30 18.48 26.01
CA ILE A 272 -16.15 17.40 25.02
C ILE A 272 -14.99 16.51 25.44
N TRP A 273 -15.19 15.19 25.39
CA TRP A 273 -14.14 14.19 25.52
C TRP A 273 -13.30 14.16 24.26
N VAL A 274 -11.99 14.35 24.41
CA VAL A 274 -11.00 14.31 23.33
C VAL A 274 -9.83 13.41 23.72
N ASP A 275 -9.11 12.93 22.73
CA ASP A 275 -7.93 12.10 22.93
C ASP A 275 -6.67 12.96 23.16
N ASN A 276 -5.89 12.58 24.18
CA ASN A 276 -4.75 13.34 24.72
C ASN A 276 -3.39 12.75 24.32
N ASP A 277 -3.38 11.72 23.46
CA ASP A 277 -2.18 11.11 22.89
C ASP A 277 -2.45 10.67 21.45
N VAL A 278 -1.39 10.56 20.64
CA VAL A 278 -1.49 10.21 19.21
C VAL A 278 -1.90 8.75 18.94
N GLN A 279 -1.93 7.91 19.98
CA GLN A 279 -2.44 6.53 19.91
C GLN A 279 -3.93 6.44 20.28
N LEU A 280 -4.57 7.58 20.61
CA LEU A 280 -5.94 7.68 21.09
C LEU A 280 -6.27 6.73 22.26
N SER A 281 -5.28 6.49 23.12
CA SER A 281 -5.38 5.58 24.26
C SER A 281 -5.74 6.29 25.57
N LYS A 282 -5.69 7.63 25.58
CA LYS A 282 -5.94 8.45 26.78
C LYS A 282 -6.95 9.54 26.49
N GLN A 283 -8.10 9.51 27.14
CA GLN A 283 -9.14 10.52 26.97
C GLN A 283 -9.10 11.58 28.07
N THR A 284 -9.41 12.82 27.71
CA THR A 284 -9.53 13.96 28.63
C THR A 284 -10.72 14.83 28.24
N GLN A 285 -11.29 15.55 29.22
CA GLN A 285 -12.32 16.53 28.96
C GLN A 285 -11.69 17.89 28.64
N LYS A 286 -12.16 18.52 27.57
CA LYS A 286 -11.82 19.92 27.25
C LYS A 286 -13.09 20.74 27.13
N GLN A 287 -13.06 21.95 27.70
CA GLN A 287 -14.10 22.94 27.46
C GLN A 287 -13.91 23.49 26.05
N MET A 288 -14.90 23.26 25.19
CA MET A 288 -14.92 23.72 23.81
C MET A 288 -15.94 24.83 23.64
N GLN A 289 -15.70 25.73 22.69
CA GLN A 289 -16.62 26.78 22.28
C GLN A 289 -17.04 26.58 20.82
N LEU A 290 -18.32 26.81 20.52
CA LEU A 290 -18.86 26.79 19.17
C LEU A 290 -18.45 28.07 18.44
N TYR A 291 -17.64 27.95 17.39
CA TYR A 291 -17.14 29.11 16.65
C TYR A 291 -17.77 29.29 15.28
N ALA A 292 -18.29 28.21 14.68
CA ALA A 292 -18.93 28.29 13.37
C ALA A 292 -20.06 27.26 13.26
N ILE A 293 -21.08 27.62 12.48
CA ILE A 293 -22.21 26.76 12.13
C ILE A 293 -22.25 26.70 10.61
N GLY A 294 -22.25 25.48 10.06
CA GLY A 294 -22.39 25.23 8.64
C GLY A 294 -23.85 24.95 8.29
N TYR A 295 -24.38 25.65 7.29
CA TYR A 295 -25.77 25.50 6.84
C TYR A 295 -25.83 24.84 5.46
N LYS A 296 -26.86 24.03 5.24
CA LYS A 296 -27.15 23.41 3.94
C LYS A 296 -27.23 24.48 2.83
N PRO A 297 -26.68 24.24 1.62
CA PRO A 297 -26.67 25.22 0.54
C PRO A 297 -28.07 25.71 0.15
N GLY A 298 -28.18 27.01 -0.10
CA GLY A 298 -29.41 27.62 -0.63
C GLY A 298 -30.60 27.66 0.34
N LYS A 299 -30.39 27.34 1.62
CA LYS A 299 -31.43 27.39 2.65
C LYS A 299 -31.21 28.55 3.61
N GLU A 300 -32.29 29.06 4.18
CA GLU A 300 -32.24 30.12 5.20
C GLU A 300 -31.51 29.64 6.46
N ILE A 301 -31.00 30.60 7.24
CA ILE A 301 -30.39 30.38 8.56
C ILE A 301 -31.50 29.92 9.52
N ASP A 302 -31.75 28.61 9.49
CA ASP A 302 -32.71 27.90 10.32
C ASP A 302 -32.01 26.65 10.89
N LYS A 303 -32.36 26.29 12.13
CA LYS A 303 -31.80 25.12 12.82
C LYS A 303 -32.00 23.80 12.05
N SER A 304 -33.11 23.65 11.33
CA SER A 304 -33.39 22.49 10.46
C SER A 304 -32.42 22.37 9.27
N ASN A 305 -31.74 23.48 8.95
CA ASN A 305 -30.75 23.57 7.88
C ASN A 305 -29.31 23.46 8.37
N ILE A 306 -29.07 23.26 9.67
CA ILE A 306 -27.71 23.03 10.17
C ILE A 306 -27.21 21.68 9.65
N ALA A 307 -26.04 21.70 9.02
CA ALA A 307 -25.31 20.52 8.58
C ALA A 307 -24.23 20.12 9.60
N CYS A 308 -23.46 21.11 10.06
CA CYS A 308 -22.36 20.88 10.99
C CYS A 308 -22.14 22.01 11.99
N LEU A 309 -21.43 21.67 13.06
CA LEU A 309 -21.01 22.55 14.15
C LEU A 309 -19.48 22.44 14.30
N VAL A 310 -18.78 23.57 14.32
CA VAL A 310 -17.32 23.61 14.47
C VAL A 310 -16.95 24.12 15.84
N TRP A 311 -16.36 23.23 16.63
CA TRP A 311 -15.94 23.44 18.01
C TRP A 311 -14.42 23.60 18.09
N ALA A 312 -13.94 24.49 18.94
CA ALA A 312 -12.52 24.59 19.25
C ALA A 312 -12.27 24.92 20.72
N ALA A 313 -11.10 24.52 21.22
CA ALA A 313 -10.67 24.89 22.56
C ALA A 313 -10.37 26.40 22.60
N PRO A 314 -10.97 27.21 23.51
CA PRO A 314 -10.84 28.67 23.46
C PRO A 314 -9.40 29.20 23.49
N ASP A 315 -8.50 28.47 24.16
CA ASP A 315 -7.08 28.81 24.24
C ASP A 315 -6.35 28.66 22.90
N THR A 316 -6.88 27.89 21.96
CA THR A 316 -6.32 27.69 20.62
C THR A 316 -6.75 28.76 19.61
N VAL A 317 -7.66 29.66 19.96
CA VAL A 317 -8.25 30.61 19.00
C VAL A 317 -7.57 31.97 19.05
N THR A 318 -7.15 32.47 17.88
CA THR A 318 -6.42 33.74 17.73
C THR A 318 -6.97 34.55 16.54
N THR A 319 -6.49 35.78 16.34
CA THR A 319 -6.84 36.57 15.15
C THR A 319 -6.12 36.09 13.89
N THR A 320 -4.94 35.49 14.05
CA THR A 320 -4.07 35.01 12.97
C THR A 320 -3.74 33.55 13.21
N SER A 321 -4.07 32.69 12.25
CA SER A 321 -3.83 31.25 12.35
C SER A 321 -2.36 30.91 12.08
N SER A 322 -1.75 30.10 12.92
CA SER A 322 -0.37 29.59 12.79
C SER A 322 -0.13 28.49 13.82
N GLY A 323 0.55 27.41 13.45
CA GLY A 323 0.84 26.30 14.36
C GLY A 323 -0.41 25.75 15.04
N ALA A 324 -0.36 25.49 16.34
CA ALA A 324 -1.51 25.08 17.15
C ALA A 324 -2.54 26.20 17.46
N ARG A 325 -2.61 27.26 16.63
CA ARG A 325 -3.59 28.35 16.77
C ARG A 325 -4.42 28.55 15.49
N VAL A 326 -5.73 28.77 15.63
CA VAL A 326 -6.66 28.92 14.51
C VAL A 326 -7.53 30.18 14.64
N SER A 327 -7.85 30.82 13.52
CA SER A 327 -8.76 31.97 13.51
C SER A 327 -10.24 31.58 13.34
N PRO A 328 -11.17 32.42 13.80
CA PRO A 328 -12.59 32.26 13.50
C PRO A 328 -12.93 32.23 12.00
N SER A 329 -12.12 32.87 11.14
CA SER A 329 -12.31 32.80 9.69
C SER A 329 -12.00 31.41 9.13
N VAL A 330 -10.93 30.76 9.59
CA VAL A 330 -10.61 29.37 9.19
C VAL A 330 -11.71 28.40 9.64
N MET A 331 -12.24 28.56 10.86
CA MET A 331 -13.36 27.72 11.33
C MET A 331 -14.65 27.92 10.52
N LYS A 332 -14.93 29.16 10.08
CA LYS A 332 -16.04 29.43 9.15
C LYS A 332 -15.81 28.81 7.78
N ASP A 333 -14.57 28.82 7.27
CA ASP A 333 -14.22 28.17 6.00
C ASP A 333 -14.43 26.65 6.08
N ILE A 334 -14.02 26.01 7.19
CA ILE A 334 -14.29 24.58 7.47
C ILE A 334 -15.80 24.30 7.45
N ALA A 335 -16.58 25.05 8.24
CA ALA A 335 -18.02 24.87 8.32
C ALA A 335 -18.71 25.05 6.96
N GLY A 336 -18.33 26.10 6.23
CA GLY A 336 -18.87 26.42 4.91
C GLY A 336 -18.56 25.35 3.88
N LYS A 337 -17.30 24.89 3.80
CA LYS A 337 -16.89 23.84 2.86
C LYS A 337 -17.56 22.50 3.18
N PHE A 338 -17.55 22.05 4.43
CA PHE A 338 -18.23 20.81 4.80
C PHE A 338 -19.73 20.86 4.47
N ALA A 339 -20.43 21.89 4.95
CA ALA A 339 -21.86 22.03 4.73
C ALA A 339 -22.23 22.12 3.24
N LYS A 340 -21.34 22.68 2.41
CA LYS A 340 -21.53 22.77 0.97
C LYS A 340 -21.49 21.43 0.26
N TYR A 341 -20.66 20.48 0.71
CA TYR A 341 -20.33 19.29 -0.07
C TYR A 341 -20.69 17.96 0.59
N TYR A 342 -21.02 17.89 1.88
CA TYR A 342 -21.28 16.60 2.56
C TYR A 342 -22.39 15.76 1.90
N GLN A 343 -23.43 16.40 1.34
CA GLN A 343 -24.51 15.67 0.64
C GLN A 343 -24.06 15.02 -0.66
N LEU A 344 -22.99 15.52 -1.29
CA LEU A 344 -22.40 14.87 -2.47
C LEU A 344 -21.79 13.54 -2.05
N GLU A 345 -21.10 13.51 -0.91
CA GLU A 345 -20.55 12.28 -0.35
C GLU A 345 -21.66 11.32 0.08
N GLU A 346 -22.71 11.79 0.77
CA GLU A 346 -23.80 10.91 1.21
C GLU A 346 -24.52 10.21 0.04
N LYS A 347 -24.60 10.89 -1.12
CA LYS A 347 -25.18 10.28 -2.33
C LYS A 347 -24.30 9.17 -2.91
N ILE A 348 -22.99 9.28 -2.78
CA ILE A 348 -22.05 8.30 -3.31
C ILE A 348 -21.91 7.14 -2.33
N PHE A 349 -21.70 7.40 -1.05
CA PHE A 349 -21.32 6.37 -0.07
C PHE A 349 -22.49 5.87 0.80
N GLY A 350 -23.63 6.57 0.80
CA GLY A 350 -24.75 6.29 1.71
C GLY A 350 -24.88 7.38 2.78
N SER A 351 -25.88 7.28 3.65
CA SER A 351 -26.15 8.32 4.66
C SER A 351 -25.46 8.03 5.99
N THR A 352 -25.35 9.05 6.84
CA THR A 352 -25.04 8.84 8.26
C THR A 352 -26.25 8.38 9.07
N TYR A 353 -26.02 7.89 10.29
CA TYR A 353 -27.07 7.57 11.25
C TYR A 353 -27.40 8.80 12.10
N GLY A 354 -28.68 9.14 12.26
CA GLY A 354 -29.12 10.28 13.07
C GLY A 354 -29.13 10.06 14.60
N GLY A 355 -29.26 8.79 15.02
CA GLY A 355 -29.42 8.43 16.42
C GLY A 355 -28.14 7.96 17.11
N MET A 356 -28.32 7.57 18.37
CA MET A 356 -27.37 6.80 19.17
C MET A 356 -27.55 5.30 18.90
N LEU A 357 -26.52 4.47 19.09
CA LEU A 357 -26.58 3.04 18.79
C LEU A 357 -27.70 2.29 19.53
N ASN A 358 -28.05 2.74 20.73
CA ASN A 358 -29.13 2.22 21.55
C ASN A 358 -30.54 2.70 21.11
N GLY A 359 -30.62 3.52 20.06
CA GLY A 359 -31.88 4.10 19.55
C GLY A 359 -32.23 5.47 20.13
N ASP A 360 -31.46 5.98 21.09
CA ASP A 360 -31.71 7.30 21.69
C ASP A 360 -31.40 8.45 20.70
N THR A 361 -31.95 9.63 20.99
CA THR A 361 -31.58 10.85 20.28
C THR A 361 -30.18 11.30 20.68
N SER A 362 -29.35 11.72 19.72
CA SER A 362 -28.05 12.31 20.01
C SER A 362 -28.19 13.59 20.85
N LYS A 363 -27.23 13.82 21.76
CA LYS A 363 -27.11 15.07 22.54
C LYS A 363 -26.78 16.30 21.69
N THR A 364 -26.47 16.11 20.43
CA THR A 364 -26.26 17.19 19.45
C THR A 364 -27.26 17.13 18.31
N SER A 365 -28.38 16.40 18.45
CA SER A 365 -29.30 16.15 17.32
C SER A 365 -28.54 15.52 16.13
N ASP A 366 -29.03 15.73 14.91
CA ASP A 366 -28.46 15.13 13.70
C ASP A 366 -27.21 15.84 13.18
N TYR A 367 -26.72 16.86 13.89
CA TYR A 367 -25.59 17.69 13.44
C TYR A 367 -24.28 16.91 13.49
N VAL A 368 -23.43 17.12 12.48
CA VAL A 368 -22.04 16.68 12.49
C VAL A 368 -21.20 17.65 13.32
N ASN A 369 -20.50 17.17 14.34
CA ASN A 369 -19.62 17.97 15.18
C ASN A 369 -18.17 17.78 14.73
N ILE A 370 -17.56 18.88 14.28
CA ILE A 370 -16.16 18.96 13.89
C ILE A 370 -15.40 19.59 15.05
N VAL A 371 -14.52 18.84 15.70
CA VAL A 371 -13.82 19.29 16.92
C VAL A 371 -12.36 19.55 16.62
N LEU A 372 -11.93 20.81 16.80
CA LEU A 372 -10.57 21.27 16.54
C LEU A 372 -9.79 21.39 17.85
N TYR A 373 -8.66 20.71 17.92
CA TYR A 373 -7.68 20.87 19.00
C TYR A 373 -6.30 20.38 18.55
N ASP A 374 -5.27 20.55 19.38
CA ASP A 374 -3.93 19.95 19.17
C ASP A 374 -3.98 18.46 19.60
N ILE A 375 -4.10 17.57 18.60
CA ILE A 375 -4.26 16.12 18.81
C ILE A 375 -2.97 15.55 19.38
N GLY A 376 -3.06 14.89 20.54
CA GLY A 376 -1.89 14.34 21.21
C GLY A 376 -0.96 15.38 21.85
N ASN A 377 -1.28 16.69 21.74
CA ASN A 377 -0.45 17.78 22.25
C ASN A 377 1.01 17.66 21.77
N ASP A 378 1.18 17.39 20.47
CA ASP A 378 2.46 17.02 19.87
C ASP A 378 3.08 18.18 19.06
N TYR A 379 2.35 19.28 18.86
CA TYR A 379 2.89 20.46 18.20
C TYR A 379 3.96 21.17 19.05
N SER A 380 5.15 21.34 18.45
CA SER A 380 6.30 21.99 19.11
C SER A 380 6.98 23.07 18.25
N GLY A 381 6.25 23.71 17.34
CA GLY A 381 6.71 24.87 16.57
C GLY A 381 7.49 24.56 15.28
N SER A 382 8.06 23.36 15.16
CA SER A 382 8.76 22.91 13.94
C SER A 382 8.68 21.39 13.66
N SER A 383 8.23 20.61 14.64
CA SER A 383 7.98 19.17 14.49
C SER A 383 6.65 18.93 13.81
N LYS A 384 6.56 17.84 13.04
CA LYS A 384 5.29 17.43 12.43
C LYS A 384 4.39 16.77 13.48
N CYS A 385 3.10 17.05 13.37
CA CYS A 385 2.06 16.42 14.17
C CYS A 385 1.71 15.05 13.55
N GLY A 386 1.37 14.07 14.38
CA GLY A 386 1.23 12.68 13.94
C GLY A 386 -0.07 12.37 13.19
N VAL A 387 -1.19 13.00 13.57
CA VAL A 387 -2.54 12.67 13.10
C VAL A 387 -3.21 13.94 12.58
N VAL A 388 -3.73 13.94 11.35
CA VAL A 388 -4.46 15.10 10.81
C VAL A 388 -5.87 15.21 11.37
N GLY A 389 -6.51 14.06 11.52
CA GLY A 389 -7.87 13.92 12.00
C GLY A 389 -8.21 12.46 12.22
N TYR A 390 -9.33 12.23 12.88
CA TYR A 390 -9.87 10.90 13.10
C TYR A 390 -11.39 10.94 13.35
N PHE A 391 -12.04 9.88 12.92
CA PHE A 391 -13.37 9.46 13.36
C PHE A 391 -13.23 8.27 14.33
N TRP A 392 -14.00 8.29 15.42
CA TRP A 392 -14.13 7.13 16.30
C TRP A 392 -15.58 6.92 16.70
N SER A 393 -16.09 5.71 16.43
CA SER A 393 -17.46 5.30 16.72
C SER A 393 -17.84 5.36 18.21
N LYS A 394 -16.88 5.53 19.14
CA LYS A 394 -17.15 5.68 20.58
C LYS A 394 -18.24 6.70 20.89
N ASP A 395 -18.32 7.77 20.10
CA ASP A 395 -19.23 8.88 20.36
C ASP A 395 -20.69 8.54 20.00
N TYR A 396 -20.93 7.44 19.28
CA TYR A 396 -22.27 6.92 19.02
C TYR A 396 -22.82 6.01 20.13
N TYR A 397 -22.02 5.69 21.15
CA TYR A 397 -22.45 4.88 22.29
C TYR A 397 -22.98 5.77 23.43
N PRO A 398 -23.96 5.32 24.22
CA PRO A 398 -24.35 6.05 25.41
C PRO A 398 -23.20 6.10 26.42
N SER A 399 -23.14 7.18 27.21
CA SER A 399 -22.09 7.37 28.23
C SER A 399 -22.11 6.32 29.33
N SER A 400 -23.21 5.57 29.46
CA SER A 400 -23.30 4.38 30.33
C SER A 400 -22.56 3.15 29.78
N SER A 401 -22.31 3.10 28.47
CA SER A 401 -21.56 2.02 27.81
C SER A 401 -20.10 2.41 27.60
N ILE A 402 -19.83 3.66 27.24
CA ILE A 402 -18.48 4.22 27.10
C ILE A 402 -18.44 5.54 27.86
N SER A 403 -17.77 5.57 29.02
CA SER A 403 -17.77 6.72 29.95
C SER A 403 -17.25 8.02 29.33
N TYR A 404 -16.42 7.91 28.29
CA TYR A 404 -15.82 9.00 27.53
C TYR A 404 -16.46 9.22 26.14
N SER A 405 -17.70 8.76 25.94
CA SER A 405 -18.52 9.09 24.77
C SER A 405 -19.07 10.52 24.83
N ASN A 406 -19.10 11.20 23.68
CA ASN A 406 -19.76 12.49 23.52
C ASN A 406 -21.25 12.41 23.13
N GLU A 407 -21.75 11.21 22.88
CA GLU A 407 -23.16 10.92 22.57
C GLU A 407 -23.71 11.71 21.36
N GLY A 408 -23.00 11.63 20.24
CA GLY A 408 -23.39 12.19 18.95
C GLY A 408 -22.42 11.91 17.81
N LYS A 409 -22.58 12.65 16.71
CA LYS A 409 -21.74 12.52 15.52
C LYS A 409 -20.51 13.40 15.66
N TYR A 410 -19.37 12.83 15.99
CA TYR A 410 -18.13 13.57 16.21
C TYR A 410 -17.02 13.01 15.32
N PHE A 411 -16.24 13.93 14.75
CA PHE A 411 -14.88 13.63 14.31
C PHE A 411 -13.99 14.83 14.62
N TYR A 412 -12.69 14.57 14.62
CA TYR A 412 -11.71 15.44 15.24
C TYR A 412 -10.66 15.85 14.21
N ILE A 413 -10.21 17.09 14.28
CA ILE A 413 -9.23 17.68 13.37
C ILE A 413 -8.12 18.33 14.18
N ASP A 414 -6.89 18.09 13.76
CA ASP A 414 -5.71 18.65 14.37
C ASP A 414 -5.46 20.09 13.89
N ILE A 415 -5.37 21.02 14.84
CA ILE A 415 -5.27 22.45 14.55
C ILE A 415 -4.02 22.83 13.75
N PRO A 416 -2.81 22.33 14.06
CA PRO A 416 -1.62 22.55 13.24
C PRO A 416 -1.88 22.29 11.76
N TYR A 417 -2.56 21.19 11.41
CA TYR A 417 -2.85 20.88 10.02
C TYR A 417 -3.82 21.85 9.35
N CYS A 418 -4.68 22.56 10.09
CA CYS A 418 -5.48 23.66 9.53
C CYS A 418 -4.60 24.76 8.91
N ASN A 419 -3.36 24.88 9.40
CA ASN A 419 -2.37 25.86 9.00
C ASN A 419 -1.27 25.32 8.08
N TYR A 420 -1.40 24.07 7.64
CA TYR A 420 -0.39 23.40 6.82
C TYR A 420 -0.29 24.01 5.42
N THR A 421 0.94 24.27 4.99
CA THR A 421 1.25 24.83 3.65
C THR A 421 2.25 23.98 2.87
N GLY A 422 2.45 22.72 3.26
CA GLY A 422 3.44 21.81 2.67
C GLY A 422 4.73 21.65 3.50
N GLY A 423 5.44 20.53 3.32
CA GLY A 423 6.70 20.28 4.01
C GLY A 423 6.52 20.11 5.53
N SER A 424 7.28 20.88 6.31
CA SER A 424 7.12 21.00 7.77
C SER A 424 6.57 22.38 8.16
N SER A 425 5.81 23.04 7.27
CA SER A 425 5.36 24.42 7.46
C SER A 425 3.90 24.50 7.90
N TYR A 426 3.68 25.18 9.03
CA TYR A 426 2.37 25.41 9.65
C TYR A 426 2.08 26.91 9.80
N ASN A 427 2.38 27.68 8.76
CA ASN A 427 2.34 29.15 8.81
C ASN A 427 0.94 29.73 8.60
N GLY A 428 -0.04 28.90 8.24
CA GLY A 428 -1.42 29.31 8.02
C GLY A 428 -1.62 30.08 6.73
N ASN A 429 -2.87 30.06 6.25
CA ASN A 429 -3.34 30.96 5.20
C ASN A 429 -4.34 31.93 5.82
N SER A 430 -4.30 33.21 5.44
CA SER A 430 -5.17 34.24 6.01
C SER A 430 -6.64 33.95 5.69
N GLY A 431 -7.32 33.26 6.63
CA GLY A 431 -8.75 32.99 6.61
C GLY A 431 -9.22 31.80 5.80
N THR A 432 -8.32 30.96 5.28
CA THR A 432 -8.66 29.73 4.57
C THR A 432 -8.00 28.53 5.24
N VAL A 433 -8.72 27.42 5.33
CA VAL A 433 -8.17 26.18 5.85
C VAL A 433 -7.34 25.47 4.78
N SER A 434 -6.30 24.74 5.20
CA SER A 434 -5.47 23.92 4.30
C SER A 434 -6.29 22.88 3.52
N SER A 435 -5.85 22.58 2.30
CA SER A 435 -6.44 21.51 1.49
C SER A 435 -6.33 20.14 2.15
N THR A 436 -5.26 19.90 2.92
CA THR A 436 -5.07 18.65 3.69
C THR A 436 -6.24 18.43 4.64
N VAL A 437 -6.59 19.43 5.44
CA VAL A 437 -7.75 19.33 6.34
C VAL A 437 -9.03 19.18 5.54
N ILE A 438 -9.22 19.92 4.44
CA ILE A 438 -10.42 19.75 3.60
C ILE A 438 -10.56 18.33 3.07
N SER A 439 -9.49 17.71 2.58
CA SER A 439 -9.50 16.29 2.16
C SER A 439 -9.88 15.39 3.34
N THR A 440 -9.24 15.59 4.50
CA THR A 440 -9.49 14.81 5.72
C THR A 440 -10.93 14.94 6.22
N LEU A 441 -11.59 16.10 6.10
CA LEU A 441 -12.99 16.23 6.52
C LEU A 441 -13.91 15.19 5.85
N PHE A 442 -13.73 14.95 4.55
CA PHE A 442 -14.53 13.98 3.79
C PHE A 442 -13.99 12.55 3.97
N HIS A 443 -12.69 12.38 4.24
CA HIS A 443 -12.14 11.09 4.66
C HIS A 443 -12.80 10.59 5.96
N GLU A 444 -12.81 11.41 7.01
CA GLU A 444 -13.39 11.03 8.30
C GLU A 444 -14.91 10.92 8.26
N TYR A 445 -15.56 11.72 7.41
CA TYR A 445 -17.00 11.61 7.19
C TYR A 445 -17.36 10.30 6.47
N GLN A 446 -16.51 9.82 5.56
CA GLN A 446 -16.69 8.53 4.91
C GLN A 446 -16.70 7.40 5.94
N HIS A 447 -15.79 7.40 6.92
CA HIS A 447 -15.81 6.42 8.00
C HIS A 447 -17.10 6.47 8.83
N MET A 448 -17.65 7.66 9.04
CA MET A 448 -18.93 7.84 9.74
C MET A 448 -20.11 7.24 8.95
N ILE A 449 -20.11 7.39 7.63
CA ILE A 449 -21.09 6.77 6.72
C ILE A 449 -20.92 5.25 6.71
N ASP A 450 -19.68 4.75 6.61
CA ASP A 450 -19.36 3.31 6.64
C ASP A 450 -19.81 2.68 7.96
N PHE A 451 -19.56 3.33 9.10
CA PHE A 451 -20.02 2.88 10.40
C PHE A 451 -21.55 2.73 10.45
N ASN A 452 -22.32 3.70 9.94
CA ASN A 452 -23.77 3.54 9.87
C ASN A 452 -24.15 2.35 8.98
N THR A 453 -23.58 2.28 7.78
CA THR A 453 -24.04 1.34 6.76
C THR A 453 -23.59 -0.09 7.06
N LYS A 454 -22.30 -0.30 7.33
CA LYS A 454 -21.73 -1.63 7.59
C LYS A 454 -22.03 -2.12 8.99
N VAL A 455 -21.79 -1.29 10.01
CA VAL A 455 -21.92 -1.73 11.41
C VAL A 455 -23.37 -1.67 11.85
N LYS A 456 -24.07 -0.55 11.67
CA LYS A 456 -25.41 -0.38 12.23
C LYS A 456 -26.53 -1.00 11.39
N GLN A 457 -26.49 -0.90 10.06
CA GLN A 457 -27.57 -1.44 9.21
C GLN A 457 -27.39 -2.91 8.89
N HIS A 458 -26.15 -3.39 8.75
CA HIS A 458 -25.84 -4.76 8.38
C HIS A 458 -25.24 -5.59 9.53
N ASP A 459 -25.20 -5.06 10.75
CA ASP A 459 -24.71 -5.73 11.97
C ASP A 459 -23.30 -6.34 11.81
N LEU A 460 -22.42 -5.68 11.05
CA LEU A 460 -21.02 -6.10 10.90
C LEU A 460 -20.16 -5.57 12.05
N SER A 461 -19.03 -6.21 12.33
CA SER A 461 -18.07 -5.72 13.33
C SER A 461 -17.44 -4.39 12.87
N THR A 462 -17.19 -3.50 13.84
CA THR A 462 -16.49 -2.21 13.67
C THR A 462 -15.08 -2.35 13.09
N ASN A 463 -14.45 -3.51 13.23
CA ASN A 463 -13.10 -3.80 12.73
C ASN A 463 -13.11 -4.78 11.55
N SER A 464 -14.27 -4.96 10.91
CA SER A 464 -14.47 -6.07 9.98
C SER A 464 -13.52 -6.07 8.79
N CYS A 465 -12.98 -4.90 8.36
CA CYS A 465 -11.94 -4.84 7.33
C CYS A 465 -11.24 -3.45 7.21
N THR A 466 -10.18 -3.19 7.97
CA THR A 466 -9.49 -1.87 8.01
C THR A 466 -9.03 -1.38 6.64
N TRP A 467 -8.24 -2.16 5.89
CA TRP A 467 -7.72 -1.74 4.58
C TRP A 467 -8.83 -1.33 3.59
N TYR A 468 -9.99 -1.99 3.69
CA TYR A 468 -11.12 -1.77 2.83
C TYR A 468 -11.84 -0.46 3.19
N ASN A 469 -12.02 -0.19 4.48
CA ASN A 469 -12.58 1.09 4.94
C ASN A 469 -11.68 2.25 4.48
N GLU A 470 -10.36 2.17 4.76
CA GLU A 470 -9.39 3.17 4.28
C GLU A 470 -9.37 3.32 2.75
N MET A 471 -9.52 2.22 2.00
CA MET A 471 -9.66 2.27 0.55
C MET A 471 -10.85 3.15 0.15
N LEU A 472 -12.01 2.94 0.77
CA LEU A 472 -13.21 3.74 0.47
C LEU A 472 -13.02 5.22 0.85
N SER A 473 -12.36 5.52 1.96
CA SER A 473 -12.07 6.89 2.39
C SER A 473 -11.13 7.61 1.43
N MET A 474 -10.06 6.96 0.97
CA MET A 474 -9.18 7.52 -0.06
C MET A 474 -9.86 7.62 -1.44
N LEU A 475 -10.81 6.73 -1.75
CA LEU A 475 -11.66 6.89 -2.94
C LEU A 475 -12.59 8.10 -2.82
N CYS A 476 -13.08 8.41 -1.61
CA CYS A 476 -13.84 9.63 -1.34
C CYS A 476 -12.98 10.86 -1.66
N GLU A 477 -11.74 10.92 -1.17
CA GLU A 477 -10.81 12.01 -1.48
C GLU A 477 -10.57 12.18 -2.99
N ASP A 478 -10.39 11.09 -3.74
CA ASP A 478 -10.19 11.12 -5.20
C ASP A 478 -11.42 11.66 -5.93
N LEU A 479 -12.61 11.17 -5.57
CA LEU A 479 -13.88 11.57 -6.17
C LEU A 479 -14.24 13.03 -5.87
N MET A 480 -13.98 13.47 -4.64
CA MET A 480 -14.36 14.80 -4.17
C MET A 480 -13.35 15.88 -4.58
N GLY A 481 -12.10 15.51 -4.89
CA GLY A 481 -11.01 16.46 -5.07
C GLY A 481 -11.26 17.57 -6.12
N GLU A 482 -12.01 17.29 -7.18
CA GLU A 482 -12.40 18.33 -8.15
C GLU A 482 -13.52 19.24 -7.62
N ALA A 483 -14.57 18.67 -7.03
CA ALA A 483 -15.68 19.45 -6.46
C ALA A 483 -15.20 20.39 -5.33
N LEU A 484 -14.20 19.94 -4.58
CA LEU A 484 -13.53 20.67 -3.51
C LEU A 484 -12.47 21.66 -4.01
N ALA A 485 -12.22 21.71 -5.32
CA ALA A 485 -11.19 22.54 -5.95
C ALA A 485 -9.79 22.33 -5.36
N LEU A 486 -9.44 21.09 -5.00
CA LEU A 486 -8.12 20.77 -4.45
C LEU A 486 -7.05 20.91 -5.54
N PRO A 487 -5.91 21.56 -5.24
CA PRO A 487 -4.77 21.62 -6.14
C PRO A 487 -4.31 20.23 -6.56
N ALA A 488 -3.93 20.05 -7.83
CA ALA A 488 -3.58 18.74 -8.39
C ALA A 488 -2.45 18.01 -7.62
N GLY A 489 -1.50 18.76 -7.05
CA GLY A 489 -0.39 18.21 -6.26
C GLY A 489 -0.80 17.71 -4.87
N GLU A 490 -1.94 18.17 -4.35
CA GLU A 490 -2.49 17.84 -3.02
C GLU A 490 -3.65 16.83 -3.09
N ARG A 491 -4.03 16.39 -4.30
CA ARG A 491 -5.00 15.31 -4.48
C ARG A 491 -4.40 13.98 -4.09
N VAL A 492 -5.23 13.07 -3.56
CA VAL A 492 -4.82 11.77 -3.02
C VAL A 492 -3.93 10.95 -3.97
N TYR A 493 -4.21 10.95 -5.29
CA TYR A 493 -3.41 10.22 -6.26
C TYR A 493 -1.95 10.71 -6.35
N SER A 494 -1.67 11.98 -6.05
CA SER A 494 -0.35 12.59 -6.19
C SER A 494 0.68 11.89 -5.28
N GLY A 495 0.35 11.78 -4.00
CA GLY A 495 1.19 11.09 -3.01
C GLY A 495 1.07 9.57 -3.09
N ARG A 496 -0.17 9.04 -3.17
CA ARG A 496 -0.40 7.58 -3.08
C ARG A 496 0.14 6.82 -4.29
N CYS A 497 0.06 7.34 -5.51
CA CYS A 497 0.65 6.67 -6.68
C CYS A 497 2.18 6.70 -6.67
N ARG A 498 2.80 7.78 -6.20
CA ARG A 498 4.26 7.85 -6.01
C ARG A 498 4.75 6.81 -5.00
N ASN A 499 4.07 6.73 -3.85
CA ASN A 499 4.38 5.76 -2.81
C ASN A 499 4.17 4.32 -3.29
N PHE A 500 3.08 4.06 -4.02
CA PHE A 500 2.86 2.75 -4.62
C PHE A 500 3.99 2.37 -5.58
N ASN A 501 4.38 3.27 -6.48
CA ASN A 501 5.49 3.02 -7.40
C ASN A 501 6.81 2.68 -6.67
N GLY A 502 7.05 3.29 -5.51
CA GLY A 502 8.26 3.06 -4.72
C GLY A 502 8.23 1.81 -3.83
N TYR A 503 7.04 1.39 -3.38
CA TYR A 503 6.90 0.53 -2.21
C TYR A 503 5.79 -0.54 -2.30
N TYR A 504 5.14 -0.75 -3.45
CA TYR A 504 4.01 -1.70 -3.58
C TYR A 504 4.29 -3.13 -3.09
N TYR A 505 5.55 -3.57 -3.11
CA TYR A 505 5.93 -4.92 -2.69
C TYR A 505 5.96 -5.10 -1.16
N TYR A 506 5.84 -4.03 -0.37
CA TYR A 506 5.82 -4.08 1.10
C TYR A 506 4.45 -4.40 1.69
N SER A 507 3.35 -4.17 0.95
CA SER A 507 1.99 -4.48 1.42
C SER A 507 1.15 -5.07 0.29
N GLY A 508 0.32 -6.05 0.62
CA GLY A 508 -0.74 -6.53 -0.25
C GLY A 508 -1.78 -5.47 -0.60
N VAL A 509 -2.63 -5.74 -1.59
CA VAL A 509 -3.79 -4.86 -1.85
C VAL A 509 -4.84 -4.96 -0.74
N ALA A 510 -4.96 -6.13 -0.11
CA ALA A 510 -5.93 -6.42 0.95
C ALA A 510 -5.25 -6.57 2.33
N GLN A 511 -4.11 -5.92 2.53
CA GLN A 511 -3.33 -5.96 3.76
C GLN A 511 -3.31 -4.58 4.42
N TYR A 512 -3.32 -4.55 5.75
CA TYR A 512 -3.13 -3.35 6.55
C TYR A 512 -1.93 -3.55 7.49
N LEU A 513 -0.98 -2.62 7.46
CA LEU A 513 0.23 -2.65 8.27
C LEU A 513 0.20 -1.48 9.27
N ASP A 514 0.00 -1.73 10.56
CA ASP A 514 -0.15 -0.66 11.56
C ASP A 514 1.07 0.26 11.65
N SER A 515 2.28 -0.31 11.60
CA SER A 515 3.54 0.44 11.68
C SER A 515 3.93 1.14 10.36
N ASN A 516 3.29 0.76 9.24
CA ASN A 516 3.59 1.25 7.90
C ASN A 516 2.30 1.47 7.09
N SER A 517 1.31 2.08 7.74
CA SER A 517 -0.04 2.21 7.18
C SER A 517 -0.01 2.96 5.86
N TRP A 518 0.85 3.96 5.71
CA TRP A 518 1.03 4.71 4.46
C TRP A 518 1.31 3.84 3.21
N VAL A 519 2.00 2.70 3.36
CA VAL A 519 2.20 1.72 2.27
C VAL A 519 0.89 1.04 1.94
N SER A 520 0.18 0.57 2.97
CA SER A 520 -1.13 -0.08 2.83
C SER A 520 -2.15 0.86 2.20
N TYR A 521 -2.12 2.14 2.57
CA TYR A 521 -2.92 3.18 1.93
C TYR A 521 -2.56 3.31 0.45
N ALA A 522 -1.27 3.33 0.12
CA ALA A 522 -0.84 3.43 -1.28
C ALA A 522 -1.30 2.23 -2.12
N THR A 523 -1.17 1.00 -1.61
CA THR A 523 -1.57 -0.22 -2.33
C THR A 523 -3.08 -0.37 -2.44
N ALA A 524 -3.81 -0.15 -1.34
CA ALA A 524 -5.27 -0.18 -1.32
C ALA A 524 -5.87 0.92 -2.21
N TYR A 525 -5.37 2.16 -2.11
CA TYR A 525 -5.81 3.26 -2.97
C TYR A 525 -5.60 2.94 -4.45
N ASN A 526 -4.41 2.50 -4.88
CA ASN A 526 -4.16 2.26 -6.29
C ASN A 526 -5.06 1.14 -6.83
N PHE A 527 -5.36 0.12 -6.02
CA PHE A 527 -6.32 -0.91 -6.38
C PHE A 527 -7.76 -0.38 -6.47
N GLY A 528 -8.23 0.37 -5.47
CA GLY A 528 -9.56 1.00 -5.50
C GLY A 528 -9.72 1.97 -6.67
N ALA A 529 -8.71 2.81 -6.90
CA ALA A 529 -8.65 3.78 -7.98
C ALA A 529 -8.73 3.10 -9.35
N TRP A 530 -8.02 1.97 -9.53
CA TRP A 530 -8.14 1.13 -10.71
C TRP A 530 -9.56 0.58 -10.88
N LEU A 531 -10.12 -0.03 -9.82
CA LEU A 531 -11.44 -0.65 -9.85
C LEU A 531 -12.50 0.32 -10.35
N ILE A 532 -12.60 1.51 -9.74
CA ILE A 532 -13.65 2.47 -10.08
C ILE A 532 -13.48 3.01 -11.51
N ARG A 533 -12.25 3.15 -12.01
CA ARG A 533 -11.98 3.58 -13.39
C ARG A 533 -12.36 2.50 -14.42
N ASN A 534 -12.29 1.23 -14.05
CA ASN A 534 -12.56 0.12 -14.98
C ASN A 534 -13.99 -0.43 -14.87
N TYR A 535 -14.63 -0.36 -13.71
CA TYR A 535 -15.80 -1.18 -13.37
C TYR A 535 -17.06 -0.43 -12.90
N GLY A 536 -17.11 0.90 -12.95
CA GLY A 536 -18.40 1.58 -12.70
C GLY A 536 -18.36 2.99 -12.12
N GLY A 537 -17.19 3.55 -11.84
CA GLY A 537 -17.06 4.87 -11.23
C GLY A 537 -17.78 4.95 -9.89
N THR A 538 -18.52 6.04 -9.67
CA THR A 538 -19.32 6.29 -8.46
C THR A 538 -20.36 5.20 -8.19
N LYS A 539 -20.98 4.60 -9.22
CA LYS A 539 -21.95 3.51 -9.03
C LYS A 539 -21.31 2.29 -8.37
N LEU A 540 -20.06 1.97 -8.73
CA LEU A 540 -19.32 0.89 -8.08
C LEU A 540 -19.00 1.23 -6.63
N VAL A 541 -18.56 2.46 -6.36
CA VAL A 541 -18.29 2.92 -4.99
C VAL A 541 -19.54 2.84 -4.12
N HIS A 542 -20.68 3.29 -4.64
CA HIS A 542 -21.96 3.19 -3.96
C HIS A 542 -22.30 1.75 -3.59
N GLU A 543 -22.25 0.84 -4.56
CA GLU A 543 -22.54 -0.57 -4.33
C GLU A 543 -21.55 -1.20 -3.33
N MET A 544 -20.25 -0.86 -3.38
CA MET A 544 -19.27 -1.30 -2.39
C MET A 544 -19.64 -0.78 -0.99
N SER A 545 -19.97 0.50 -0.87
CA SER A 545 -20.26 1.15 0.41
C SER A 545 -21.56 0.65 1.05
N THR A 546 -22.57 0.26 0.26
CA THR A 546 -23.92 -0.03 0.79
C THR A 546 -24.29 -1.51 0.89
N ASN A 547 -23.57 -2.41 0.22
CA ASN A 547 -23.85 -3.85 0.32
C ASN A 547 -23.59 -4.43 1.73
N PRO A 548 -24.10 -5.63 2.07
CA PRO A 548 -23.96 -6.24 3.40
C PRO A 548 -22.63 -6.99 3.61
N SER A 549 -21.57 -6.65 2.88
CA SER A 549 -20.26 -7.31 2.97
C SER A 549 -19.13 -6.28 3.09
N VAL A 550 -17.94 -6.72 3.46
CA VAL A 550 -16.71 -5.90 3.49
C VAL A 550 -15.56 -6.59 2.77
N GLY A 551 -14.46 -5.88 2.53
CA GLY A 551 -13.25 -6.45 1.96
C GLY A 551 -13.44 -7.03 0.56
N ILE A 552 -12.76 -8.15 0.29
CA ILE A 552 -12.77 -8.82 -1.01
C ILE A 552 -14.20 -9.19 -1.45
N ASP A 553 -15.02 -9.71 -0.53
CA ASP A 553 -16.39 -10.14 -0.84
C ASP A 553 -17.27 -8.97 -1.25
N SER A 554 -17.16 -7.83 -0.55
CA SER A 554 -17.86 -6.59 -0.95
C SER A 554 -17.49 -6.16 -2.37
N ILE A 555 -16.19 -6.14 -2.68
CA ILE A 555 -15.69 -5.72 -3.98
C ILE A 555 -16.19 -6.63 -5.10
N VAL A 556 -16.07 -7.95 -4.92
CA VAL A 556 -16.50 -8.94 -5.92
C VAL A 556 -18.01 -8.85 -6.13
N ASN A 557 -18.79 -8.79 -5.05
CA ASN A 557 -20.24 -8.63 -5.12
C ASN A 557 -20.62 -7.36 -5.88
N ALA A 558 -19.98 -6.22 -5.55
CA ALA A 558 -20.26 -4.94 -6.17
C ALA A 558 -19.90 -4.91 -7.67
N VAL A 559 -18.71 -5.42 -8.05
CA VAL A 559 -18.30 -5.48 -9.46
C VAL A 559 -19.27 -6.33 -10.28
N ASN A 560 -19.69 -7.47 -9.73
CA ASN A 560 -20.61 -8.39 -10.41
C ASN A 560 -22.01 -7.81 -10.53
N SER A 561 -22.51 -7.18 -9.46
CA SER A 561 -23.80 -6.49 -9.41
C SER A 561 -23.86 -5.34 -10.42
N VAL A 562 -22.88 -4.42 -10.40
CA VAL A 562 -22.90 -3.20 -11.21
C VAL A 562 -22.77 -3.47 -12.71
N ASN A 563 -22.03 -4.53 -13.09
CA ASN A 563 -21.68 -4.81 -14.48
C ASN A 563 -22.36 -6.06 -15.05
N ALA A 564 -23.21 -6.75 -14.27
CA ALA A 564 -23.82 -8.04 -14.65
C ALA A 564 -22.77 -9.07 -15.11
N MET A 565 -21.73 -9.26 -14.29
CA MET A 565 -20.62 -10.18 -14.56
C MET A 565 -20.51 -11.27 -13.48
N SER A 566 -19.52 -12.16 -13.63
CA SER A 566 -19.17 -13.19 -12.63
C SER A 566 -17.66 -13.27 -12.44
N LYS A 567 -17.05 -12.11 -12.15
CA LYS A 567 -15.64 -11.99 -11.78
C LYS A 567 -15.38 -12.63 -10.42
N THR A 568 -14.25 -13.30 -10.33
CA THR A 568 -13.63 -13.76 -9.09
C THR A 568 -12.59 -12.75 -8.61
N TRP A 569 -12.19 -12.84 -7.34
CA TRP A 569 -11.10 -12.05 -6.79
C TRP A 569 -9.80 -12.20 -7.61
N ASN A 570 -9.44 -13.43 -7.96
CA ASN A 570 -8.21 -13.71 -8.70
C ASN A 570 -8.22 -13.07 -10.09
N GLU A 571 -9.37 -13.04 -10.78
CA GLU A 571 -9.48 -12.34 -12.06
C GLU A 571 -9.30 -10.82 -11.89
N LEU A 572 -9.89 -10.22 -10.86
CA LEU A 572 -9.73 -8.79 -10.58
C LEU A 572 -8.27 -8.45 -10.24
N LEU A 573 -7.65 -9.22 -9.35
CA LEU A 573 -6.24 -9.05 -8.99
C LEU A 573 -5.34 -9.20 -10.22
N THR A 574 -5.62 -10.18 -11.08
CA THR A 574 -4.84 -10.41 -12.30
C THR A 574 -4.96 -9.27 -13.30
N GLU A 575 -6.15 -8.71 -13.48
CA GLU A 575 -6.34 -7.54 -14.35
C GLU A 575 -5.74 -6.26 -13.76
N TYR A 576 -5.76 -6.10 -12.44
CA TYR A 576 -5.07 -5.00 -11.77
C TYR A 576 -3.56 -5.06 -12.00
N ILE A 577 -2.96 -6.24 -11.86
CA ILE A 577 -1.52 -6.43 -12.10
C ILE A 577 -1.18 -6.15 -13.57
N GLN A 578 -2.05 -6.54 -14.52
CA GLN A 578 -1.89 -6.14 -15.92
C GLN A 578 -1.91 -4.62 -16.10
N ALA A 579 -2.81 -3.91 -15.43
CA ALA A 579 -2.89 -2.45 -15.50
C ALA A 579 -1.65 -1.75 -14.91
N CYS A 580 -1.00 -2.37 -13.92
CA CYS A 580 0.27 -1.90 -13.35
C CYS A 580 1.47 -2.22 -14.26
N ALA A 581 1.45 -3.35 -14.96
CA ALA A 581 2.55 -3.81 -15.80
C ALA A 581 2.62 -3.10 -17.17
N PHE A 582 1.48 -2.81 -17.79
CA PHE A 582 1.42 -2.26 -19.14
C PHE A 582 1.47 -0.73 -19.13
N LYS A 583 2.31 -0.16 -20.01
CA LYS A 583 2.31 1.29 -20.24
C LYS A 583 1.00 1.72 -20.92
N PRO A 584 0.46 2.93 -20.63
CA PRO A 584 -0.78 3.40 -21.26
C PRO A 584 -0.74 3.44 -22.80
N ALA A 585 0.42 3.81 -23.38
CA ALA A 585 0.61 3.79 -24.82
C ALA A 585 0.50 2.38 -25.43
N TYR A 586 0.80 1.34 -24.66
CA TYR A 586 0.66 -0.05 -25.07
C TYR A 586 -0.76 -0.59 -24.82
N SER A 587 -1.34 -0.27 -23.66
CA SER A 587 -2.65 -0.79 -23.26
C SER A 587 -3.77 -0.32 -24.18
N GLY A 588 -3.72 0.94 -24.63
CA GLY A 588 -4.82 1.58 -25.34
C GLY A 588 -6.12 1.41 -24.56
N THR A 589 -7.20 1.06 -25.25
CA THR A 589 -8.51 0.70 -24.67
C THR A 589 -8.75 -0.82 -24.57
N ALA A 590 -7.81 -1.64 -25.05
CA ALA A 590 -8.01 -3.08 -25.21
C ALA A 590 -7.59 -3.90 -23.98
N LEU A 591 -6.74 -3.33 -23.12
CA LEU A 591 -6.20 -3.94 -21.91
C LEU A 591 -6.66 -3.19 -20.66
N PRO A 592 -6.70 -3.85 -19.48
CA PRO A 592 -6.86 -3.15 -18.22
C PRO A 592 -5.85 -2.02 -18.09
N SER A 593 -6.29 -0.85 -17.60
CA SER A 593 -5.42 0.33 -17.49
C SER A 593 -5.80 1.17 -16.28
N MET A 594 -4.80 1.79 -15.66
CA MET A 594 -4.98 2.86 -14.68
C MET A 594 -5.39 4.18 -15.36
N ASN A 595 -5.10 4.31 -16.66
CA ASN A 595 -5.23 5.56 -17.40
C ASN A 595 -6.58 5.70 -18.12
N TYR A 596 -7.66 5.24 -17.47
CA TYR A 596 -9.01 5.56 -17.91
C TYR A 596 -9.50 6.77 -17.13
N SER A 597 -9.71 7.88 -17.85
CA SER A 597 -10.58 8.92 -17.32
C SER A 597 -12.03 8.45 -17.43
N ARG A 598 -12.80 8.70 -16.38
CA ARG A 598 -14.26 8.61 -16.43
C ARG A 598 -14.82 9.95 -15.97
N SER A 599 -15.35 10.71 -16.93
CA SER A 599 -16.32 11.75 -16.61
C SER A 599 -17.61 11.04 -16.24
N GLY A 600 -17.95 11.00 -14.96
CA GLY A 600 -19.28 10.56 -14.55
C GLY A 600 -20.31 11.61 -14.97
N THR A 601 -20.98 11.43 -16.10
CA THR A 601 -22.29 12.09 -16.33
C THR A 601 -23.45 11.23 -15.84
N GLY A 602 -23.19 10.03 -15.34
CA GLY A 602 -24.20 9.12 -14.82
C GLY A 602 -24.23 9.14 -13.29
N TRP A 603 -25.40 9.43 -12.73
CA TRP A 603 -25.81 9.42 -11.31
C TRP A 603 -25.82 10.73 -10.52
N ILE A 604 -25.51 11.85 -11.16
CA ILE A 604 -26.04 13.12 -10.63
C ILE A 604 -27.10 13.56 -11.63
N ASP A 605 -28.17 12.74 -11.69
CA ASP A 605 -29.44 13.23 -12.19
C ASP A 605 -29.67 14.57 -11.51
N SER A 606 -30.04 15.54 -12.33
CA SER A 606 -30.33 16.92 -11.97
C SER A 606 -30.83 17.03 -10.53
N LEU A 607 -30.21 17.91 -9.75
CA LEU A 607 -30.64 18.31 -8.41
C LEU A 607 -32.08 18.83 -8.46
N THR A 608 -33.07 17.93 -8.43
CA THR A 608 -34.47 18.26 -8.19
C THR A 608 -34.91 17.52 -6.92
N GLU A 609 -35.07 18.33 -5.87
CA GLU A 609 -35.54 17.94 -4.55
C GLU A 609 -37.00 17.41 -4.68
N GLY A 610 -37.22 16.11 -4.51
CA GLY A 610 -38.60 15.54 -4.51
C GLY A 610 -38.75 14.04 -4.77
N ASP A 611 -37.79 13.37 -5.40
CA ASP A 611 -38.01 11.96 -5.79
C ASP A 611 -37.72 10.99 -4.65
N SER A 612 -38.79 10.48 -4.05
CA SER A 612 -38.79 9.25 -3.27
C SER A 612 -38.26 8.11 -4.15
N VAL A 613 -37.26 7.38 -3.65
CA VAL A 613 -36.64 6.23 -4.32
C VAL A 613 -37.68 5.13 -4.53
N GLY A 614 -38.30 5.15 -5.71
CA GLY A 614 -39.29 4.18 -6.16
C GLY A 614 -39.04 3.85 -7.63
N ASP A 615 -38.32 2.75 -7.83
CA ASP A 615 -38.27 1.90 -9.03
C ASP A 615 -38.76 2.53 -10.35
N SER A 616 -37.84 2.93 -11.26
CA SER A 616 -37.93 2.58 -12.69
C SER A 616 -36.82 3.14 -13.58
N LYS A 617 -36.39 2.27 -14.52
CA LYS A 617 -35.64 2.46 -15.79
C LYS A 617 -35.33 3.89 -16.24
N VAL A 618 -34.05 4.17 -16.53
CA VAL A 618 -33.58 5.47 -17.07
C VAL A 618 -32.91 5.33 -18.44
N HIS A 619 -33.28 6.24 -19.35
CA HIS A 619 -32.76 6.49 -20.70
C HIS A 619 -31.60 7.50 -20.68
N TYR A 620 -30.62 7.34 -21.58
CA TYR A 620 -29.43 8.19 -21.70
C TYR A 620 -29.66 9.46 -22.54
N VAL A 621 -29.16 10.62 -22.07
CA VAL A 621 -28.94 11.83 -22.89
C VAL A 621 -27.55 12.41 -22.59
N THR A 622 -26.79 12.71 -23.64
CA THR A 622 -25.50 13.43 -23.59
C THR A 622 -25.70 14.87 -24.05
N ASN A 623 -25.06 15.85 -23.37
CA ASN A 623 -24.85 17.17 -23.98
C ASN A 623 -23.52 17.80 -23.57
N HIS A 624 -22.84 18.34 -24.59
CA HIS A 624 -21.60 19.10 -24.59
C HIS A 624 -21.92 20.59 -24.41
N LEU A 625 -21.25 21.32 -23.51
CA LEU A 625 -21.17 22.79 -23.65
C LEU A 625 -19.85 23.37 -23.13
N THR A 626 -19.35 24.34 -23.89
CA THR A 626 -18.15 25.16 -23.73
C THR A 626 -18.53 26.57 -23.26
N GLY A 627 -17.78 27.15 -22.31
CA GLY A 627 -17.55 28.60 -22.21
C GLY A 627 -18.11 29.37 -20.99
N ALA A 628 -17.18 29.92 -20.21
CA ALA A 628 -17.13 31.28 -19.64
C ALA A 628 -17.78 31.67 -18.28
N THR A 629 -16.94 32.38 -17.51
CA THR A 629 -17.11 33.48 -16.51
C THR A 629 -17.55 33.19 -15.07
N ASP A 630 -16.70 33.71 -14.17
CA ASP A 630 -16.81 33.82 -12.72
C ASP A 630 -18.03 34.65 -12.28
N ASP A 631 -19.13 33.99 -11.92
CA ASP A 631 -20.02 34.41 -10.83
C ASP A 631 -20.98 33.25 -10.49
N ALA A 632 -20.62 32.42 -9.51
CA ALA A 632 -21.33 31.19 -9.20
C ALA A 632 -22.58 31.45 -8.34
N THR A 633 -23.69 31.82 -8.99
CA THR A 633 -25.03 31.59 -8.45
C THR A 633 -25.38 30.11 -8.60
N PHE A 634 -25.74 29.45 -7.50
CA PHE A 634 -26.07 28.02 -7.43
C PHE A 634 -27.47 27.76 -8.04
N ASN A 635 -27.60 27.94 -9.36
CA ASN A 635 -28.80 27.59 -10.13
C ASN A 635 -28.54 26.28 -10.87
N GLY A 636 -28.85 25.14 -10.24
CA GLY A 636 -28.98 23.86 -10.93
C GLY A 636 -27.72 23.29 -11.61
N GLY A 637 -26.52 23.78 -11.26
CA GLY A 637 -25.27 23.19 -11.75
C GLY A 637 -25.07 21.79 -11.18
N THR A 638 -25.04 20.79 -12.04
CA THR A 638 -24.65 19.42 -11.67
C THR A 638 -23.26 19.47 -11.06
N LEU A 639 -23.15 19.25 -9.74
CA LEU A 639 -21.85 18.90 -9.14
C LEU A 639 -21.40 17.64 -9.87
N SER A 640 -20.32 17.68 -10.63
CA SER A 640 -19.79 16.49 -11.30
C SER A 640 -18.50 16.08 -10.62
N THR A 641 -18.37 14.81 -10.28
CA THR A 641 -17.07 14.22 -9.92
C THR A 641 -16.42 13.68 -11.20
N SER A 642 -15.25 14.19 -11.58
CA SER A 642 -14.44 13.59 -12.64
C SER A 642 -13.35 12.73 -12.03
N ILE A 643 -13.28 11.48 -12.48
CA ILE A 643 -12.17 10.60 -12.15
C ILE A 643 -11.17 10.72 -13.27
N ILE A 644 -10.06 11.43 -13.03
CA ILE A 644 -8.99 11.56 -14.03
C ILE A 644 -8.22 10.24 -14.16
N GLY A 645 -7.75 9.93 -15.36
CA GLY A 645 -6.89 8.77 -15.60
C GLY A 645 -5.57 8.91 -14.82
N ILE A 646 -5.10 7.79 -14.26
CA ILE A 646 -3.81 7.71 -13.58
C ILE A 646 -2.81 7.05 -14.52
N ASN A 647 -1.74 7.76 -14.85
CA ASN A 647 -0.62 7.18 -15.57
C ASN A 647 0.54 6.94 -14.60
N LEU A 648 0.64 5.71 -14.05
CA LEU A 648 1.72 5.32 -13.13
C LEU A 648 3.14 5.55 -13.71
N TRP A 649 3.26 5.66 -15.03
CA TRP A 649 4.52 5.87 -15.75
C TRP A 649 4.84 7.34 -16.00
N ASN A 650 4.06 8.28 -15.45
CA ASN A 650 4.28 9.72 -15.55
C ASN A 650 5.34 10.20 -14.55
N ASN A 651 6.08 11.26 -14.90
CA ASN A 651 6.99 12.00 -14.04
C ASN A 651 6.39 12.44 -12.72
N SER A 652 5.07 12.75 -12.68
CA SER A 652 4.38 13.13 -11.44
C SER A 652 4.46 12.08 -10.33
N TYR A 653 4.60 10.80 -10.71
CA TYR A 653 4.69 9.66 -9.80
C TYR A 653 6.04 8.95 -9.87
N SER A 654 7.03 9.62 -10.47
CA SER A 654 8.37 9.08 -10.56
C SER A 654 9.04 9.03 -9.19
N ASN A 655 10.03 8.15 -9.07
CA ASN A 655 10.90 8.06 -7.91
C ASN A 655 12.33 8.39 -8.35
N SER A 656 13.02 9.23 -7.59
CA SER A 656 14.41 9.59 -7.86
C SER A 656 15.36 8.85 -6.91
N ALA A 657 16.45 8.31 -7.44
CA ALA A 657 17.50 7.67 -6.65
C ALA A 657 18.84 7.73 -7.41
N ASN A 658 19.92 8.09 -6.72
CA ASN A 658 21.27 8.14 -7.33
C ASN A 658 21.30 8.93 -8.65
N SER A 659 20.66 10.11 -8.65
CA SER A 659 20.52 10.99 -9.83
C SER A 659 19.80 10.36 -11.04
N LYS A 660 19.04 9.28 -10.83
CA LYS A 660 18.20 8.63 -11.85
C LYS A 660 16.74 8.72 -11.47
N THR A 661 15.89 8.97 -12.46
CA THR A 661 14.43 9.02 -12.32
C THR A 661 13.82 7.72 -12.86
N TYR A 662 13.02 7.05 -12.03
CA TYR A 662 12.35 5.81 -12.34
C TYR A 662 10.84 6.06 -12.45
N TYR A 663 10.21 5.40 -13.43
CA TYR A 663 8.78 5.54 -13.72
C TYR A 663 8.08 4.20 -13.57
N GLY A 664 6.84 4.22 -13.05
CA GLY A 664 6.07 3.00 -12.79
C GLY A 664 6.51 2.25 -11.53
N PRO A 665 5.88 1.08 -11.26
CA PRO A 665 6.23 0.22 -10.14
C PRO A 665 7.69 -0.21 -10.19
N ILE A 666 8.38 -0.07 -9.06
CA ILE A 666 9.80 -0.39 -8.97
C ILE A 666 10.04 -1.89 -9.18
N LEU A 667 11.13 -2.18 -9.88
CA LEU A 667 11.57 -3.55 -10.13
C LEU A 667 12.72 -3.88 -9.16
N PRO A 668 12.62 -4.92 -8.33
CA PRO A 668 13.73 -5.35 -7.49
C PRO A 668 14.94 -5.75 -8.33
N ALA A 669 16.13 -5.54 -7.77
CA ALA A 669 17.37 -6.00 -8.38
C ALA A 669 17.36 -7.53 -8.58
N VAL A 670 18.02 -7.97 -9.67
CA VAL A 670 18.28 -9.38 -9.90
C VAL A 670 19.04 -9.95 -8.70
N GLY A 671 18.51 -11.03 -8.10
CA GLY A 671 19.11 -11.69 -6.93
C GLY A 671 18.59 -11.22 -5.56
N LYS A 672 17.79 -10.14 -5.47
CA LYS A 672 17.13 -9.77 -4.22
C LYS A 672 15.97 -10.72 -3.93
N SER A 673 15.96 -11.27 -2.71
CA SER A 673 14.89 -12.10 -2.18
C SER A 673 13.90 -11.19 -1.48
N ILE A 674 12.68 -11.05 -2.02
CA ILE A 674 11.61 -10.24 -1.42
C ILE A 674 10.37 -11.11 -1.31
N ASP A 675 9.82 -11.19 -0.11
CA ASP A 675 8.63 -11.99 0.14
C ASP A 675 7.42 -11.38 -0.58
N VAL A 676 6.59 -12.22 -1.18
CA VAL A 676 5.39 -11.75 -1.88
C VAL A 676 4.25 -11.68 -0.87
N GLN A 677 3.92 -10.48 -0.42
CA GLN A 677 2.89 -10.21 0.59
C GLN A 677 1.52 -10.82 0.21
N PRO A 678 0.63 -11.12 1.19
CA PRO A 678 -0.71 -11.63 0.90
C PRO A 678 -1.46 -10.72 -0.07
N THR A 679 -2.09 -11.24 -1.13
CA THR A 679 -2.71 -10.45 -2.21
C THR A 679 -1.75 -9.44 -2.89
N GLY A 680 -0.45 -9.62 -2.72
CA GLY A 680 0.60 -8.80 -3.29
C GLY A 680 1.22 -9.43 -4.54
N PHE A 681 2.11 -8.68 -5.17
CA PHE A 681 2.88 -9.13 -6.33
C PHE A 681 4.22 -8.42 -6.40
N ILE A 682 5.15 -8.96 -7.18
CA ILE A 682 6.48 -8.40 -7.42
C ILE A 682 6.81 -8.55 -8.90
N PHE A 683 7.17 -7.44 -9.56
CA PHE A 683 7.60 -7.46 -10.95
C PHE A 683 9.10 -7.67 -11.09
N HIS A 684 9.48 -8.44 -12.09
CA HIS A 684 10.86 -8.78 -12.39
C HIS A 684 11.14 -8.60 -13.90
N PRO A 685 12.17 -7.82 -14.27
CA PRO A 685 12.52 -7.62 -15.67
C PRO A 685 13.27 -8.85 -16.18
N ILE A 686 12.93 -9.31 -17.39
CA ILE A 686 13.69 -10.37 -18.07
C ILE A 686 14.59 -9.75 -19.15
N GLY A 687 14.03 -8.91 -20.01
CA GLY A 687 14.77 -8.25 -21.09
C GLY A 687 14.00 -8.18 -22.40
N GLN A 688 14.71 -7.80 -23.46
CA GLN A 688 14.15 -7.73 -24.80
C GLN A 688 14.45 -9.01 -25.59
N ILE A 689 13.45 -9.53 -26.30
CA ILE A 689 13.62 -10.69 -27.17
C ILE A 689 14.31 -10.24 -28.46
N SER A 690 15.50 -10.77 -28.74
CA SER A 690 16.31 -10.40 -29.90
C SER A 690 15.88 -11.10 -31.19
N SER A 691 15.29 -12.31 -31.13
CA SER A 691 14.77 -12.98 -32.34
C SER A 691 13.70 -14.05 -32.07
N GLY A 692 12.75 -14.17 -33.01
CA GLY A 692 11.85 -15.32 -33.22
C GLY A 692 11.05 -15.80 -32.00
N SER A 693 11.65 -16.72 -31.26
CA SER A 693 11.08 -17.38 -30.08
C SER A 693 12.09 -17.47 -28.95
N ILE A 694 11.58 -17.52 -27.74
CA ILE A 694 12.35 -17.60 -26.51
C ILE A 694 11.75 -18.67 -25.62
N THR A 695 12.58 -19.50 -25.00
CA THR A 695 12.16 -20.37 -23.89
C THR A 695 12.65 -19.78 -22.58
N LEU A 696 11.72 -19.48 -21.68
CA LEU A 696 11.97 -19.05 -20.31
C LEU A 696 11.89 -20.26 -19.38
N TYR A 697 12.82 -20.34 -18.45
CA TYR A 697 12.86 -21.39 -17.44
C TYR A 697 12.51 -20.82 -16.06
N PHE A 698 11.70 -21.55 -15.29
CA PHE A 698 11.28 -21.19 -13.94
C PHE A 698 11.51 -22.34 -12.96
N SER A 699 11.82 -22.03 -11.70
CA SER A 699 11.81 -23.04 -10.64
C SER A 699 10.36 -23.50 -10.39
N GLN A 700 10.19 -24.68 -9.77
CA GLN A 700 8.86 -25.12 -9.36
C GLN A 700 8.40 -24.36 -8.11
N SER A 701 7.11 -24.05 -8.05
CA SER A 701 6.51 -23.50 -6.84
C SER A 701 6.18 -24.66 -5.92
N SER A 702 6.42 -24.46 -4.63
CA SER A 702 5.89 -25.34 -3.58
C SER A 702 4.55 -24.83 -3.02
N ASN A 703 4.07 -23.64 -3.42
CA ASN A 703 2.92 -22.99 -2.82
C ASN A 703 1.74 -22.86 -3.81
N PRO A 704 0.54 -23.38 -3.48
CA PRO A 704 -0.64 -23.29 -4.36
C PRO A 704 -1.18 -21.87 -4.56
N ASN A 705 -0.83 -20.94 -3.66
CA ASN A 705 -1.21 -19.53 -3.76
C ASN A 705 -0.26 -18.71 -4.65
N GLU A 706 0.86 -19.30 -5.08
CA GLU A 706 1.77 -18.62 -5.97
C GLU A 706 1.31 -18.72 -7.43
N LYS A 707 1.19 -17.57 -8.08
CA LYS A 707 0.99 -17.46 -9.52
C LYS A 707 2.16 -16.73 -10.16
N VAL A 708 2.52 -17.15 -11.38
CA VAL A 708 3.51 -16.46 -12.20
C VAL A 708 2.85 -15.97 -13.47
N TYR A 709 2.90 -14.67 -13.68
CA TYR A 709 2.37 -14.02 -14.87
C TYR A 709 3.48 -13.45 -15.72
N ILE A 710 3.41 -13.63 -17.03
CA ILE A 710 4.40 -13.13 -17.97
C ILE A 710 3.75 -12.09 -18.88
N PHE A 711 4.37 -10.91 -18.94
CA PHE A 711 3.90 -9.74 -19.67
C PHE A 711 4.82 -9.49 -20.85
N ILE A 712 4.22 -9.30 -22.02
CA ILE A 712 4.90 -9.07 -23.30
C ILE A 712 4.40 -7.73 -23.84
N GLN A 713 5.28 -6.75 -23.98
CA GLN A 713 4.89 -5.42 -24.44
C GLN A 713 5.92 -4.74 -25.34
N ASP A 714 5.47 -3.66 -25.99
CA ASP A 714 6.34 -2.75 -26.72
C ASP A 714 7.05 -1.79 -25.76
N GLY A 715 8.31 -1.48 -26.05
CA GLY A 715 9.10 -0.51 -25.31
C GLY A 715 9.61 -1.02 -23.96
N ASN A 716 10.69 -0.42 -23.49
CA ASN A 716 11.35 -0.87 -22.26
C ASN A 716 10.51 -0.50 -21.02
N PRO A 717 10.04 -1.46 -20.21
CA PRO A 717 9.36 -1.17 -18.94
C PRO A 717 10.26 -0.46 -17.93
N THR A 718 11.58 -0.42 -18.12
CA THR A 718 12.53 0.22 -17.21
C THR A 718 13.07 1.56 -17.71
N THR A 719 12.41 2.23 -18.67
CA THR A 719 12.91 3.52 -19.21
C THR A 719 13.24 4.52 -18.10
N ILE A 720 14.53 4.66 -17.80
CA ILE A 720 15.14 5.80 -17.12
C ILE A 720 15.25 6.88 -18.17
N ASP A 721 14.58 8.00 -17.98
CA ASP A 721 14.90 9.20 -18.75
C ASP A 721 16.12 9.85 -18.09
N THR A 722 17.31 9.63 -18.66
CA THR A 722 18.53 10.33 -18.23
C THR A 722 18.63 11.75 -18.80
N THR A 723 17.68 12.19 -19.62
CA THR A 723 17.66 13.50 -20.28
C THR A 723 16.79 14.55 -19.58
N ALA A 724 16.12 14.23 -18.47
CA ALA A 724 15.33 15.19 -17.69
C ALA A 724 16.12 15.91 -16.58
N ALA A 725 17.39 16.23 -16.83
CA ALA A 725 18.17 17.19 -16.05
C ALA A 725 18.72 18.25 -17.00
N ASN A 726 17.83 19.11 -17.50
CA ASN A 726 18.08 20.49 -17.92
C ASN A 726 16.77 21.26 -18.02
#